data_AF-A0A7W8G6W2-F1
#
_entry.id   AF-A0A7W8G6W2-F1
#
_cell.length_a   1.000
_cell.length_b   1.000
_cell.length_c   1.000
_cell.angle_alpha   90.00
_cell.angle_beta   90.00
_cell.angle_gamma   90.00
#
_symmetry.space_group_name_H-M   'P 1'
#
loop_
_entity.id
_entity.type
_entity.pdbx_description
1 polymer ?
#
loop_
_entity_poly.entity_id
_entity_poly.type
_entity_poly.pdbx_seq_one_letter_code
_entity_poly.pdbx_strand_id
1 'polypeptide(L)'
;MKKKLFFIGIFFSLFFFSCYDFTNIETPETVSISSDAKYQLPAGKISFTLKDKIDVKKLREIIDKNAGSSATDEASSAKASAAAKAIEIYDYNPTQKDDALLQFILNYPIKEISPFTSLNSDLGDFTFERKFDVPDFNQSINSNLSIDNQTVMVPEGIPGSLTEINEGEPLSAWFKITSPDFKTMKLRTGALNISIKKHEGTSPSEDFSLLVQFSLVDKTNHAHVISKSSQVDCANGATIKLNLANADLLPEMEILIDGTLSGGTFAVPPKINTYDLSFSFDELKLSEITGLNMDLGPASHIDISQTFPLSGINSTFKRASIKKGSMAFACVLPDNWSGISCKNSEFVMNGGITIPKENFKNTTSGSDFLRQEAALDGLVITPNDVSPEGSFIEFEVKDAHIIFHEEGDALTLSGACKIDEVEEVILDLSAAGIDINHTDVVDTGLNISTLLGDFLDGNDSSNLINNIKFPEIPAYLYITQPSDNEALKALSLKGKVDALYTANGEEKELNLATIDEEGLPVKNTKTTFAGLADENFMVTSDTLFTRENYSCKIEGMSEVFNAHPESLKFRYAVGLLGDNSEIRLTNDDFQIFKTLGFRISLALVFPLQIIFDDVTDTNSESQGVRDNVITIPNVLELTGNTFDEDMLKREKSSEGEDWLDYTKIIEYIGLVYELDNETPLENMKITFDLQTNQSSEAEAEPVKIIEPKALETSDGEHVLKFTNEEIESICKTYPVMPLVKVELCDADGTSLRSFNRNAHIDFKASLEIQTSGQMVKIWDKNK
;
A
#
# COMPACT_ATOMS: atom_id res chain seq x y z
N MET A 1 9.85 28.59 49.53
CA MET A 1 10.39 29.27 50.72
C MET A 1 9.60 30.57 50.89
N LYS A 2 8.87 30.66 52.00
CA LYS A 2 7.98 31.74 52.53
C LYS A 2 7.11 32.58 51.57
N LYS A 3 5.90 32.03 51.34
CA LYS A 3 4.60 32.71 51.19
C LYS A 3 4.20 33.48 52.46
N LYS A 4 3.33 34.49 52.30
CA LYS A 4 2.16 34.92 53.13
C LYS A 4 1.61 36.19 52.44
N LEU A 5 0.40 36.33 51.90
CA LEU A 5 -0.97 35.98 52.34
C LEU A 5 -1.27 36.44 53.77
N PHE A 6 -1.92 37.61 53.92
CA PHE A 6 -3.25 37.70 54.54
C PHE A 6 -3.94 39.06 54.32
N PHE A 7 -5.28 38.96 54.30
CA PHE A 7 -6.34 39.94 54.01
C PHE A 7 -6.47 41.12 54.99
N ILE A 8 -7.04 42.19 54.41
CA ILE A 8 -7.99 43.20 54.91
C ILE A 8 -8.56 42.95 56.32
N GLY A 9 -8.66 44.05 57.09
CA GLY A 9 -9.49 44.12 58.29
C GLY A 9 -9.42 45.48 58.96
N ILE A 10 -10.33 46.38 58.59
CA ILE A 10 -10.75 47.56 59.36
C ILE A 10 -10.98 47.15 60.83
N PHE A 11 -10.45 47.89 61.81
CA PHE A 11 -11.22 48.41 62.96
C PHE A 11 -10.35 49.25 63.91
N PHE A 12 -10.85 50.46 64.17
CA PHE A 12 -10.71 51.20 65.42
C PHE A 12 -10.55 50.29 66.66
N SER A 13 -9.52 50.52 67.49
CA SER A 13 -9.68 50.49 68.95
C SER A 13 -8.55 51.22 69.67
N LEU A 14 -8.94 52.29 70.36
CA LEU A 14 -8.21 52.93 71.46
C LEU A 14 -8.15 51.97 72.67
N PHE A 15 -7.01 51.87 73.37
CA PHE A 15 -6.76 52.46 74.72
C PHE A 15 -5.45 51.93 75.37
N PHE A 16 -4.51 52.88 75.63
CA PHE A 16 -3.56 53.09 76.75
C PHE A 16 -3.01 51.90 77.63
N PHE A 17 -1.80 51.88 78.23
CA PHE A 17 -0.99 52.90 78.93
C PHE A 17 0.47 52.42 79.16
N SER A 18 1.46 53.33 79.09
CA SER A 18 2.49 53.65 80.11
C SER A 18 3.49 54.63 79.44
N CYS A 19 3.86 55.81 79.93
CA CYS A 19 3.82 56.42 81.25
C CYS A 19 3.95 57.97 81.12
N TYR A 20 3.35 58.69 82.06
CA TYR A 20 3.47 60.12 82.46
C TYR A 20 2.75 61.25 81.69
N ASP A 21 1.86 61.91 82.46
CA ASP A 21 1.14 63.20 82.33
C ASP A 21 0.19 63.44 81.13
N PHE A 22 -1.07 63.00 81.32
CA PHE A 22 -2.23 63.38 80.50
C PHE A 22 -3.35 63.91 81.42
N THR A 23 -3.38 65.22 81.65
CA THR A 23 -4.59 65.91 82.13
C THR A 23 -5.10 66.97 81.16
N ASN A 24 -4.53 67.09 79.96
CA ASN A 24 -5.00 67.99 78.89
C ASN A 24 -4.58 67.48 77.50
N ILE A 25 -5.10 66.33 77.05
CA ILE A 25 -5.09 66.02 75.61
C ILE A 25 -6.53 66.06 75.12
N GLU A 26 -6.87 67.19 74.51
CA GLU A 26 -7.99 67.33 73.61
C GLU A 26 -7.81 66.31 72.48
N THR A 27 -8.85 65.53 72.19
CA THR A 27 -8.95 64.81 70.92
C THR A 27 -8.80 65.84 69.79
N PRO A 28 -7.91 65.64 68.81
CA PRO A 28 -7.71 66.64 67.76
C PRO A 28 -9.04 66.85 67.01
N GLU A 29 -9.50 68.10 66.97
CA GLU A 29 -10.72 68.52 66.27
C GLU A 29 -10.60 68.33 64.74
N THR A 30 -9.40 68.06 64.23
CA THR A 30 -9.13 67.79 62.81
C THR A 30 -8.00 66.78 62.66
N VAL A 31 -8.20 65.79 61.78
CA VAL A 31 -7.13 64.93 61.27
C VAL A 31 -6.71 65.47 59.91
N SER A 32 -5.42 65.70 59.73
CA SER A 32 -4.85 66.17 58.46
C SER A 32 -3.97 65.06 57.89
N ILE A 33 -4.31 64.60 56.69
CA ILE A 33 -3.50 63.65 55.94
C ILE A 33 -2.84 64.44 54.81
N SER A 34 -1.51 64.48 54.79
CA SER A 34 -0.70 65.01 53.70
C SER A 34 0.13 63.84 53.17
N SER A 35 0.02 63.59 51.87
CA SER A 35 0.65 62.44 51.23
C SER A 35 1.01 62.85 49.80
N ASP A 36 2.30 62.86 49.47
CA ASP A 36 2.81 62.89 48.09
C ASP A 36 2.96 61.46 47.53
N ALA A 37 2.04 60.56 47.90
CA ALA A 37 2.14 59.17 47.50
C ALA A 37 1.72 59.01 46.04
N LYS A 38 2.52 58.23 45.31
CA LYS A 38 2.21 57.67 44.00
C LYS A 38 1.76 56.22 44.17
N TYR A 39 0.57 55.91 43.68
CA TYR A 39 0.04 54.56 43.64
C TYR A 39 -0.02 54.10 42.19
N GLN A 40 0.56 52.93 41.90
CA GLN A 40 0.44 52.28 40.60
C GLN A 40 -0.40 51.02 40.75
N LEU A 41 -1.50 50.97 40.02
CA LEU A 41 -2.41 49.83 39.94
C LEU A 41 -2.19 49.16 38.59
N PRO A 42 -1.68 47.91 38.52
CA PRO A 42 -1.49 47.24 37.24
C PRO A 42 -2.83 47.05 36.54
N ALA A 43 -2.90 47.47 35.28
CA ALA A 43 -4.07 47.31 34.43
C ALA A 43 -3.95 46.06 33.55
N GLY A 44 -2.74 45.67 33.12
CA GLY A 44 -2.50 44.41 32.41
C GLY A 44 -1.21 44.38 31.59
N LYS A 45 -0.91 43.22 30.98
CA LYS A 45 0.15 43.01 29.98
C LYS A 45 -0.36 42.12 28.84
N ILE A 46 -0.22 42.55 27.59
CA ILE A 46 -0.36 41.70 26.38
C ILE A 46 0.99 41.65 25.69
N SER A 47 1.42 40.47 25.27
CA SER A 47 2.46 40.33 24.26
C SER A 47 1.96 39.38 23.18
N PHE A 48 2.04 39.82 21.94
CA PHE A 48 1.57 39.08 20.78
C PHE A 48 2.67 39.05 19.72
N THR A 49 3.05 37.84 19.29
CA THR A 49 3.95 37.60 18.15
C THR A 49 3.26 36.68 17.16
N LEU A 50 2.96 37.15 15.94
CA LEU A 50 2.24 36.36 14.93
C LEU A 50 3.02 35.09 14.52
N LYS A 51 4.35 35.20 14.37
CA LYS A 51 5.25 34.09 14.03
C LYS A 51 5.18 32.93 15.03
N ASP A 52 5.04 33.22 16.32
CA ASP A 52 5.00 32.19 17.36
C ASP A 52 3.69 31.40 17.33
N LYS A 53 2.64 31.92 16.69
CA LYS A 53 1.31 31.28 16.60
C LYS A 53 1.11 30.52 15.28
N ILE A 54 1.81 30.91 14.21
CA ILE A 54 1.73 30.27 12.88
C ILE A 54 3.14 29.82 12.44
N ASP A 55 3.68 28.80 13.12
CA ASP A 55 4.94 28.14 12.75
C ASP A 55 4.71 26.73 12.20
N VAL A 56 5.73 26.16 11.54
CA VAL A 56 5.67 24.81 10.94
C VAL A 56 5.27 23.75 11.97
N LYS A 57 5.75 23.86 13.22
CA LYS A 57 5.49 22.85 14.26
C LYS A 57 4.03 22.89 14.69
N LYS A 58 3.48 24.09 14.91
CA LYS A 58 2.06 24.28 15.26
C LYS A 58 1.11 23.84 14.15
N LEU A 59 1.44 24.13 12.89
CA LEU A 59 0.66 23.64 11.75
C LEU A 59 0.65 22.10 11.69
N ARG A 60 1.80 21.46 11.92
CA ARG A 60 1.89 19.99 12.01
C ARG A 60 1.05 19.46 13.18
N GLU A 61 1.14 20.08 14.35
CA GLU A 61 0.34 19.68 15.52
C GLU A 61 -1.17 19.76 15.26
N ILE A 62 -1.65 20.81 14.58
CA ILE A 62 -3.06 20.99 14.23
C ILE A 62 -3.52 19.91 13.23
N ILE A 63 -2.72 19.66 12.18
CA ILE A 63 -3.02 18.63 11.17
C ILE A 63 -3.06 17.24 11.81
N ASP A 64 -2.08 16.92 12.66
CA ASP A 64 -2.01 15.64 13.38
C ASP A 64 -3.20 15.45 14.33
N LYS A 65 -3.62 16.51 15.03
CA LYS A 65 -4.76 16.47 15.96
C LYS A 65 -6.08 16.22 15.22
N ASN A 66 -6.30 16.90 14.10
CA ASN A 66 -7.56 16.80 13.35
C ASN A 66 -7.68 15.50 12.55
N ALA A 67 -6.55 14.91 12.15
CA ALA A 67 -6.51 13.58 11.53
C ALA A 67 -7.03 12.44 12.43
N GLY A 68 -6.97 12.62 13.75
CA GLY A 68 -7.44 11.65 14.73
C GLY A 68 -8.93 11.74 15.09
N SER A 69 -9.62 12.83 14.73
CA SER A 69 -10.97 13.13 15.24
C SER A 69 -12.13 12.78 14.30
N SER A 70 -11.88 12.38 13.05
CA SER A 70 -12.95 12.15 12.05
C SER A 70 -13.34 10.68 11.82
N ALA A 71 -12.72 9.71 12.51
CA ALA A 71 -12.95 8.29 12.26
C ALA A 71 -13.70 7.61 13.43
N THR A 72 -14.93 7.20 13.19
CA THR A 72 -15.75 6.42 14.15
C THR A 72 -15.37 4.94 14.22
N ASP A 73 -14.49 4.45 13.33
CA ASP A 73 -14.03 3.06 13.28
C ASP A 73 -12.49 2.95 13.34
N GLU A 74 -11.97 1.99 14.09
CA GLU A 74 -10.53 1.79 14.27
C GLU A 74 -9.78 1.53 12.94
N ALA A 75 -10.42 0.87 11.97
CA ALA A 75 -9.81 0.59 10.66
C ALA A 75 -9.73 1.83 9.74
N SER A 76 -10.68 2.77 9.84
CA SER A 76 -10.64 4.03 9.08
C SER A 76 -9.75 5.08 9.75
N SER A 77 -9.63 5.05 11.08
CA SER A 77 -8.69 5.89 11.84
C SER A 77 -7.22 5.58 11.51
N ALA A 78 -6.90 4.30 11.27
CA ALA A 78 -5.55 3.89 10.85
C ALA A 78 -5.20 4.40 9.44
N LYS A 79 -6.14 4.36 8.49
CA LYS A 79 -5.98 4.91 7.14
C LYS A 79 -5.91 6.45 7.13
N ALA A 80 -6.77 7.13 7.90
CA ALA A 80 -6.75 8.59 8.03
C ALA A 80 -5.47 9.09 8.72
N SER A 81 -5.00 8.41 9.78
CA SER A 81 -3.73 8.76 10.44
C SER A 81 -2.50 8.46 9.59
N ALA A 82 -2.56 7.48 8.66
CA ALA A 82 -1.49 7.22 7.70
C ALA A 82 -1.47 8.26 6.56
N ALA A 83 -2.63 8.73 6.11
CA ALA A 83 -2.77 9.77 5.08
C ALA A 83 -2.40 11.17 5.59
N ALA A 84 -2.79 11.53 6.82
CA ALA A 84 -2.40 12.80 7.43
C ALA A 84 -0.92 12.89 7.81
N LYS A 85 -0.30 11.75 8.18
CA LYS A 85 1.16 11.65 8.39
C LYS A 85 1.99 11.86 7.12
N ALA A 86 1.36 11.93 5.94
CA ALA A 86 2.04 12.07 4.66
C ALA A 86 2.15 13.54 4.19
N ILE A 87 1.55 14.50 4.90
CA ILE A 87 1.62 15.92 4.52
C ILE A 87 2.95 16.50 4.97
N GLU A 88 3.71 17.03 4.03
CA GLU A 88 5.01 17.66 4.32
C GLU A 88 4.85 19.19 4.33
N ILE A 89 5.38 19.83 5.37
CA ILE A 89 5.28 21.29 5.58
C ILE A 89 6.68 21.89 5.63
N TYR A 90 6.89 22.94 4.86
CA TYR A 90 8.17 23.66 4.73
C TYR A 90 7.95 25.17 4.81
N ASP A 91 8.90 25.89 5.41
CA ASP A 91 9.02 27.34 5.23
C ASP A 91 9.56 27.62 3.82
N TYR A 92 9.08 28.68 3.17
CA TYR A 92 9.49 29.06 1.82
C TYR A 92 9.94 30.53 1.78
N ASN A 93 11.22 30.74 1.47
CA ASN A 93 11.85 32.06 1.30
C ASN A 93 12.83 32.04 0.13
N PRO A 94 12.35 32.09 -1.12
CA PRO A 94 13.20 31.97 -2.31
C PRO A 94 14.16 33.15 -2.49
N THR A 95 13.91 34.30 -1.86
CA THR A 95 14.73 35.50 -2.06
C THR A 95 15.78 35.71 -0.98
N GLN A 96 15.66 35.06 0.18
CA GLN A 96 16.49 35.28 1.39
C GLN A 96 16.63 36.76 1.80
N LYS A 97 15.77 37.64 1.26
CA LYS A 97 15.91 39.09 1.36
C LYS A 97 14.86 39.73 2.25
N ASP A 98 13.77 39.01 2.48
CA ASP A 98 12.59 39.56 3.12
C ASP A 98 11.97 38.52 4.05
N ASP A 99 12.34 38.56 5.34
CA ASP A 99 11.72 37.75 6.39
C ASP A 99 10.22 38.07 6.54
N ALA A 100 9.76 39.17 5.95
CA ALA A 100 8.38 39.62 5.96
C ALA A 100 7.54 38.96 4.84
N LEU A 101 8.16 38.30 3.84
CA LEU A 101 7.48 37.59 2.74
C LEU A 101 7.56 36.05 2.87
N LEU A 102 7.93 35.52 4.04
CA LEU A 102 7.92 34.08 4.31
C LEU A 102 6.55 33.45 3.99
N GLN A 103 6.52 32.33 3.28
CA GLN A 103 5.33 31.56 2.94
C GLN A 103 5.47 30.12 3.46
N PHE A 104 4.37 29.37 3.55
CA PHE A 104 4.45 27.91 3.75
C PHE A 104 4.21 27.15 2.46
N ILE A 105 4.97 26.09 2.26
CA ILE A 105 4.63 25.05 1.28
C ILE A 105 3.99 23.90 2.04
N LEU A 106 2.73 23.61 1.73
CA LEU A 106 2.04 22.40 2.16
C LEU A 106 2.02 21.43 0.96
N ASN A 107 2.78 20.34 1.08
CA ASN A 107 2.88 19.34 0.04
C ASN A 107 2.05 18.09 0.38
N TYR A 108 1.05 17.82 -0.46
CA TYR A 108 0.13 16.69 -0.34
C TYR A 108 0.50 15.62 -1.38
N PRO A 109 1.02 14.45 -0.97
CA PRO A 109 1.18 13.33 -1.88
C PRO A 109 -0.21 12.78 -2.24
N ILE A 110 -0.55 12.87 -3.52
CA ILE A 110 -1.85 12.43 -4.03
C ILE A 110 -1.82 10.95 -4.36
N LYS A 111 -0.80 10.52 -5.11
CA LYS A 111 -0.70 9.14 -5.58
C LYS A 111 0.75 8.75 -5.73
N GLU A 112 1.11 7.62 -5.15
CA GLU A 112 2.35 6.94 -5.45
C GLU A 112 2.05 5.77 -6.37
N ILE A 113 2.64 5.80 -7.56
CA ILE A 113 2.63 4.68 -8.49
C ILE A 113 3.89 3.91 -8.20
N SER A 114 3.78 2.98 -7.25
CA SER A 114 4.89 2.11 -6.89
C SER A 114 5.22 1.17 -8.05
N PRO A 115 6.50 0.87 -8.25
CA PRO A 115 6.92 0.08 -9.38
C PRO A 115 6.68 -1.42 -9.20
N PHE A 116 6.84 -2.17 -10.29
CA PHE A 116 6.94 -3.63 -10.30
C PHE A 116 7.80 -4.11 -9.13
N THR A 117 7.34 -5.10 -8.39
CA THR A 117 8.18 -5.77 -7.41
C THR A 117 9.42 -6.34 -8.08
N SER A 118 9.34 -6.88 -9.33
CA SER A 118 10.51 -7.22 -10.16
C SER A 118 10.17 -7.99 -11.46
N LEU A 119 10.48 -7.48 -12.68
CA LEU A 119 10.30 -8.31 -13.91
C LEU A 119 11.14 -9.60 -13.90
N ASN A 120 12.35 -9.60 -13.34
CA ASN A 120 13.20 -10.81 -13.31
C ASN A 120 12.72 -11.89 -12.33
N SER A 121 11.84 -11.57 -11.38
CA SER A 121 11.16 -12.58 -10.54
C SER A 121 9.72 -12.82 -10.99
N ASP A 122 9.11 -11.84 -11.64
CA ASP A 122 7.70 -11.88 -12.06
C ASP A 122 7.56 -12.53 -13.46
N LEU A 123 8.51 -12.33 -14.38
CA LEU A 123 8.72 -13.17 -15.59
C LEU A 123 9.68 -14.34 -15.33
N GLY A 124 10.21 -14.44 -14.11
CA GLY A 124 11.47 -15.10 -13.77
C GLY A 124 11.64 -16.52 -14.29
N ASP A 125 12.89 -17.00 -14.26
CA ASP A 125 13.26 -18.34 -14.70
C ASP A 125 12.23 -19.36 -14.22
N PHE A 126 11.40 -19.86 -15.12
CA PHE A 126 10.35 -20.79 -14.74
C PHE A 126 10.78 -22.20 -15.14
N THR A 127 10.83 -23.06 -14.15
CA THR A 127 11.03 -24.49 -14.33
C THR A 127 9.69 -25.18 -14.15
N PHE A 128 9.40 -26.14 -15.00
CA PHE A 128 8.27 -27.04 -14.83
C PHE A 128 8.73 -28.48 -14.96
N GLU A 129 8.02 -29.35 -14.27
CA GLU A 129 8.23 -30.78 -14.31
C GLU A 129 6.87 -31.42 -14.54
N ARG A 130 6.78 -32.33 -15.52
CA ARG A 130 5.59 -33.15 -15.70
C ARG A 130 5.98 -34.59 -15.93
N LYS A 131 5.23 -35.46 -15.25
CA LYS A 131 5.23 -36.89 -15.47
C LYS A 131 4.25 -37.23 -16.59
N PHE A 132 4.69 -38.03 -17.53
CA PHE A 132 3.87 -38.63 -18.56
C PHE A 132 3.97 -40.14 -18.42
N ASP A 133 2.86 -40.82 -18.63
CA ASP A 133 2.83 -42.27 -18.65
C ASP A 133 3.67 -42.74 -19.83
N VAL A 134 4.63 -43.62 -19.56
CA VAL A 134 5.35 -44.31 -20.63
C VAL A 134 4.37 -45.19 -21.41
N PRO A 135 4.69 -45.56 -22.67
CA PRO A 135 3.90 -46.56 -23.36
C PRO A 135 3.77 -47.81 -22.48
N ASP A 136 2.57 -48.37 -22.37
CA ASP A 136 2.39 -49.60 -21.60
C ASP A 136 3.08 -50.75 -22.33
N PHE A 137 4.36 -50.94 -21.99
CA PHE A 137 5.20 -51.99 -22.56
C PHE A 137 4.66 -53.38 -22.21
N ASN A 138 4.04 -53.58 -21.05
CA ASN A 138 3.41 -54.85 -20.70
C ASN A 138 2.24 -55.15 -21.66
N GLN A 139 1.33 -54.19 -21.83
CA GLN A 139 0.20 -54.36 -22.75
C GLN A 139 0.67 -54.54 -24.21
N SER A 140 1.68 -53.77 -24.61
CA SER A 140 2.25 -53.83 -25.97
C SER A 140 2.94 -55.16 -26.24
N ILE A 141 3.68 -55.71 -25.26
CA ILE A 141 4.23 -57.07 -25.35
C ILE A 141 3.10 -58.08 -25.47
N ASN A 142 2.13 -58.06 -24.57
CA ASN A 142 0.99 -58.99 -24.58
C ASN A 142 0.23 -58.98 -25.90
N SER A 143 0.02 -57.80 -26.49
CA SER A 143 -0.72 -57.64 -27.75
C SER A 143 0.05 -58.15 -28.97
N ASN A 144 1.39 -58.16 -28.89
CA ASN A 144 2.28 -58.61 -29.97
C ASN A 144 2.80 -60.04 -29.76
N LEU A 145 2.42 -60.71 -28.66
CA LEU A 145 2.82 -62.09 -28.38
C LEU A 145 2.31 -63.04 -29.46
N SER A 146 3.24 -63.70 -30.12
CA SER A 146 2.94 -64.77 -31.07
C SER A 146 3.81 -65.99 -30.77
N ILE A 147 3.22 -67.17 -30.88
CA ILE A 147 3.84 -68.44 -30.52
C ILE A 147 3.54 -69.46 -31.61
N ASP A 148 4.56 -70.25 -31.99
CA ASP A 148 4.39 -71.32 -32.97
C ASP A 148 3.69 -72.54 -32.36
N ASN A 149 2.75 -73.13 -33.11
CA ASN A 149 2.08 -74.38 -32.75
C ASN A 149 2.96 -75.60 -33.06
N GLN A 150 2.73 -76.71 -32.35
CA GLN A 150 3.47 -77.96 -32.53
C GLN A 150 2.55 -79.15 -32.75
N THR A 151 3.12 -80.27 -33.21
CA THR A 151 2.41 -81.54 -33.30
C THR A 151 3.21 -82.64 -32.60
N VAL A 152 2.51 -83.53 -31.91
CA VAL A 152 3.11 -84.70 -31.24
C VAL A 152 2.39 -85.97 -31.66
N MET A 153 3.14 -87.06 -31.76
CA MET A 153 2.65 -88.36 -32.23
C MET A 153 2.78 -89.38 -31.11
N VAL A 154 1.68 -90.06 -30.79
CA VAL A 154 1.62 -91.05 -29.71
C VAL A 154 1.09 -92.38 -30.27
N PRO A 155 1.81 -93.51 -30.10
CA PRO A 155 1.35 -94.82 -30.55
C PRO A 155 0.23 -95.37 -29.66
N GLU A 156 -0.70 -96.08 -30.28
CA GLU A 156 -1.82 -96.76 -29.62
C GLU A 156 -1.49 -98.25 -29.35
N GLY A 157 -2.03 -98.80 -28.25
CA GLY A 157 -2.02 -100.25 -27.97
C GLY A 157 -0.75 -100.79 -27.29
N ILE A 158 0.21 -99.96 -26.89
CA ILE A 158 1.44 -100.37 -26.18
C ILE A 158 1.40 -99.84 -24.74
N PRO A 159 0.70 -100.50 -23.78
CA PRO A 159 0.57 -99.96 -22.43
C PRO A 159 1.94 -99.77 -21.75
N GLY A 160 2.16 -98.61 -21.12
CA GLY A 160 3.44 -98.28 -20.49
C GLY A 160 3.61 -96.79 -20.21
N SER A 161 4.78 -96.40 -19.68
CA SER A 161 5.12 -94.98 -19.58
C SER A 161 5.54 -94.42 -20.95
N LEU A 162 5.24 -93.14 -21.20
CA LEU A 162 5.64 -92.49 -22.45
C LEU A 162 7.16 -92.53 -22.68
N THR A 163 7.95 -92.42 -21.61
CA THR A 163 9.41 -92.50 -21.66
C THR A 163 9.91 -93.88 -22.09
N GLU A 164 9.34 -94.96 -21.56
CA GLU A 164 9.72 -96.33 -21.97
C GLU A 164 9.35 -96.62 -23.42
N ILE A 165 8.23 -96.06 -23.88
CA ILE A 165 7.71 -96.25 -25.23
C ILE A 165 8.52 -95.44 -26.25
N ASN A 166 9.08 -94.30 -25.82
CA ASN A 166 9.97 -93.45 -26.61
C ASN A 166 11.45 -93.76 -26.36
N GLU A 167 11.80 -95.05 -26.30
CA GLU A 167 13.18 -95.57 -26.21
C GLU A 167 14.04 -95.00 -25.06
N GLY A 168 13.40 -94.59 -23.96
CA GLY A 168 14.08 -94.04 -22.79
C GLY A 168 14.23 -92.51 -22.81
N GLU A 169 13.73 -91.82 -23.83
CA GLU A 169 13.69 -90.36 -23.91
C GLU A 169 12.29 -89.82 -23.59
N PRO A 170 12.16 -88.74 -22.81
CA PRO A 170 10.86 -88.09 -22.61
C PRO A 170 10.33 -87.53 -23.93
N LEU A 171 9.02 -87.64 -24.17
CA LEU A 171 8.39 -86.99 -25.31
C LEU A 171 8.47 -85.47 -25.11
N SER A 172 8.93 -84.72 -26.11
CA SER A 172 9.05 -83.27 -25.99
C SER A 172 8.55 -82.51 -27.21
N ALA A 173 8.15 -81.26 -26.98
CA ALA A 173 7.74 -80.32 -28.01
C ALA A 173 8.41 -78.96 -27.76
N TRP A 174 9.02 -78.41 -28.81
CA TRP A 174 9.69 -77.12 -28.78
C TRP A 174 8.77 -76.04 -29.31
N PHE A 175 8.59 -74.95 -28.58
CA PHE A 175 7.87 -73.79 -29.10
C PHE A 175 8.76 -72.55 -29.08
N LYS A 176 8.47 -71.64 -30.00
CA LYS A 176 9.18 -70.37 -30.13
C LYS A 176 8.19 -69.23 -29.98
N ILE A 177 8.55 -68.25 -29.18
CA ILE A 177 7.91 -66.95 -29.16
C ILE A 177 8.49 -66.17 -30.35
N THR A 178 7.65 -65.89 -31.34
CA THR A 178 8.07 -65.30 -32.63
C THR A 178 8.00 -63.79 -32.66
N SER A 179 7.28 -63.18 -31.71
CA SER A 179 7.19 -61.74 -31.52
C SER A 179 6.74 -61.43 -30.08
N PRO A 180 7.20 -60.33 -29.45
CA PRO A 180 8.34 -59.50 -29.88
C PRO A 180 9.67 -60.27 -29.82
N ASP A 181 10.76 -59.68 -30.34
CA ASP A 181 12.12 -60.25 -30.20
C ASP A 181 12.73 -59.81 -28.87
N PHE A 182 13.36 -60.74 -28.13
CA PHE A 182 13.92 -60.49 -26.80
C PHE A 182 14.98 -61.54 -26.44
N LYS A 183 15.74 -61.32 -25.37
CA LYS A 183 16.71 -62.28 -24.81
C LYS A 183 16.14 -63.05 -23.63
N THR A 184 15.59 -62.36 -22.63
CA THR A 184 14.93 -62.97 -21.47
C THR A 184 13.71 -62.15 -21.03
N MET A 185 12.67 -62.82 -20.54
CA MET A 185 11.51 -62.19 -19.88
C MET A 185 11.30 -62.80 -18.49
N LYS A 186 11.30 -61.98 -17.44
CA LYS A 186 11.02 -62.43 -16.08
C LYS A 186 9.62 -62.01 -15.67
N LEU A 187 8.80 -62.97 -15.30
CA LEU A 187 7.38 -62.76 -15.01
C LEU A 187 7.12 -62.56 -13.52
N ARG A 188 6.24 -61.62 -13.15
CA ARG A 188 5.61 -61.60 -11.83
C ARG A 188 4.49 -62.63 -11.77
N THR A 189 3.61 -62.60 -12.78
CA THR A 189 2.46 -63.50 -12.91
C THR A 189 2.15 -63.75 -14.38
N GLY A 190 1.50 -64.88 -14.65
CA GLY A 190 1.04 -65.25 -15.98
C GLY A 190 0.81 -66.76 -16.04
N ALA A 191 0.28 -67.24 -17.15
CA ALA A 191 0.13 -68.66 -17.38
C ALA A 191 0.27 -69.00 -18.86
N LEU A 192 0.82 -70.17 -19.16
CA LEU A 192 0.80 -70.77 -20.48
C LEU A 192 -0.34 -71.77 -20.57
N ASN A 193 -1.24 -71.56 -21.50
CA ASN A 193 -2.28 -72.49 -21.87
C ASN A 193 -1.81 -73.35 -23.04
N ILE A 194 -1.96 -74.66 -22.89
CA ILE A 194 -1.66 -75.66 -23.91
C ILE A 194 -3.00 -76.29 -24.30
N SER A 195 -3.49 -75.96 -25.49
CA SER A 195 -4.68 -76.59 -26.06
C SER A 195 -4.24 -77.79 -26.90
N ILE A 196 -4.70 -78.96 -26.50
CA ILE A 196 -4.38 -80.24 -27.13
C ILE A 196 -5.62 -80.65 -27.92
N LYS A 197 -5.48 -80.72 -29.24
CA LYS A 197 -6.55 -81.17 -30.13
C LYS A 197 -6.10 -82.39 -30.91
N LYS A 198 -7.05 -83.29 -31.18
CA LYS A 198 -6.82 -84.39 -32.11
C LYS A 198 -6.64 -83.80 -33.51
N HIS A 199 -5.60 -84.24 -34.21
CA HIS A 199 -5.38 -83.83 -35.58
C HIS A 199 -6.50 -84.34 -36.48
N GLU A 200 -6.84 -83.60 -37.54
CA GLU A 200 -7.90 -84.00 -38.46
C GLU A 200 -7.60 -85.38 -39.06
N GLY A 201 -8.56 -86.32 -38.96
CA GLY A 201 -8.41 -87.70 -39.41
C GLY A 201 -7.89 -88.70 -38.37
N THR A 202 -7.59 -88.27 -37.14
CA THR A 202 -7.25 -89.18 -36.03
C THR A 202 -8.46 -89.47 -35.13
N SER A 203 -8.72 -90.76 -34.89
CA SER A 203 -9.78 -91.25 -34.01
C SER A 203 -9.20 -92.32 -33.09
N PRO A 204 -8.77 -91.97 -31.86
CA PRO A 204 -8.33 -92.94 -30.87
C PRO A 204 -9.41 -93.99 -30.60
N SER A 205 -9.02 -95.22 -30.28
CA SER A 205 -10.01 -96.26 -29.92
C SER A 205 -10.74 -95.91 -28.62
N GLU A 206 -11.94 -96.46 -28.44
CA GLU A 206 -12.83 -96.11 -27.32
C GLU A 206 -12.23 -96.36 -25.93
N ASP A 207 -11.31 -97.32 -25.80
CA ASP A 207 -10.64 -97.69 -24.55
C ASP A 207 -9.26 -97.03 -24.39
N PHE A 208 -8.79 -96.22 -25.34
CA PHE A 208 -7.50 -95.55 -25.27
C PHE A 208 -7.53 -94.38 -24.26
N SER A 209 -6.60 -94.40 -23.31
CA SER A 209 -6.37 -93.32 -22.34
C SER A 209 -4.92 -92.85 -22.38
N LEU A 210 -4.74 -91.52 -22.34
CA LEU A 210 -3.45 -90.85 -22.40
C LEU A 210 -3.34 -89.89 -21.22
N LEU A 211 -2.90 -90.40 -20.06
CA LEU A 211 -2.77 -89.62 -18.85
C LEU A 211 -1.40 -88.95 -18.78
N VAL A 212 -1.36 -87.64 -19.00
CA VAL A 212 -0.12 -86.87 -19.21
C VAL A 212 0.02 -85.68 -18.27
N GLN A 213 1.26 -85.36 -17.93
CA GLN A 213 1.70 -84.21 -17.17
C GLN A 213 2.70 -83.43 -18.03
N PHE A 214 2.52 -82.12 -18.08
CA PHE A 214 3.35 -81.22 -18.87
C PHE A 214 4.31 -80.48 -17.95
N SER A 215 5.57 -80.41 -18.33
CA SER A 215 6.61 -79.66 -17.63
C SER A 215 7.28 -78.70 -18.60
N LEU A 216 7.23 -77.40 -18.32
CA LEU A 216 8.02 -76.41 -19.05
C LEU A 216 9.45 -76.43 -18.50
N VAL A 217 10.45 -76.57 -19.36
CA VAL A 217 11.87 -76.64 -18.97
C VAL A 217 12.72 -75.65 -19.76
N ASP A 218 13.87 -75.31 -19.17
CA ASP A 218 14.90 -74.49 -19.81
C ASP A 218 15.67 -75.33 -20.85
N LYS A 219 15.83 -74.77 -22.06
CA LYS A 219 16.62 -75.32 -23.17
C LYS A 219 18.05 -75.70 -22.77
N THR A 220 18.66 -74.95 -21.87
CA THR A 220 20.07 -75.13 -21.48
C THR A 220 20.25 -76.15 -20.35
N ASN A 221 19.20 -76.46 -19.62
CA ASN A 221 19.23 -77.41 -18.51
C ASN A 221 17.86 -78.08 -18.34
N HIS A 222 17.64 -79.21 -19.01
CA HIS A 222 16.38 -79.96 -18.96
C HIS A 222 15.99 -80.42 -17.53
N ALA A 223 16.89 -80.31 -16.54
CA ALA A 223 16.60 -80.58 -15.13
C ALA A 223 15.92 -79.39 -14.41
N HIS A 224 15.93 -78.18 -14.98
CA HIS A 224 15.29 -77.01 -14.41
C HIS A 224 13.83 -76.91 -14.90
N VAL A 225 12.90 -77.40 -14.07
CA VAL A 225 11.47 -77.29 -14.32
C VAL A 225 10.99 -75.91 -13.91
N ILE A 226 10.53 -75.14 -14.89
CA ILE A 226 9.99 -73.79 -14.72
C ILE A 226 8.56 -73.84 -14.21
N SER A 227 7.76 -74.75 -14.75
CA SER A 227 6.37 -74.98 -14.32
C SER A 227 5.92 -76.40 -14.66
N LYS A 228 4.98 -76.93 -13.88
CA LYS A 228 4.44 -78.28 -14.04
C LYS A 228 2.92 -78.31 -13.88
N SER A 229 2.23 -79.06 -14.72
CA SER A 229 0.77 -79.27 -14.61
C SER A 229 0.43 -80.40 -13.64
N SER A 230 -0.86 -80.56 -13.33
CA SER A 230 -1.40 -81.85 -12.87
C SER A 230 -1.46 -82.86 -14.02
N GLN A 231 -1.63 -84.14 -13.72
CA GLN A 231 -1.95 -85.15 -14.73
C GLN A 231 -3.36 -84.94 -15.30
N VAL A 232 -3.51 -85.05 -16.62
CA VAL A 232 -4.77 -84.88 -17.35
C VAL A 232 -4.87 -85.94 -18.44
N ASP A 233 -6.02 -86.59 -18.58
CA ASP A 233 -6.27 -87.48 -19.72
C ASP A 233 -6.53 -86.66 -20.98
N CYS A 234 -5.63 -86.78 -21.95
CA CYS A 234 -5.61 -86.02 -23.19
C CYS A 234 -6.03 -86.85 -24.40
N ALA A 235 -6.49 -88.10 -24.22
CA ALA A 235 -6.85 -88.99 -25.32
C ALA A 235 -7.81 -88.34 -26.32
N ASN A 236 -8.80 -87.58 -25.82
CA ASN A 236 -9.80 -86.89 -26.62
C ASN A 236 -9.55 -85.38 -26.81
N GLY A 237 -8.34 -84.91 -26.47
CA GLY A 237 -8.01 -83.50 -26.37
C GLY A 237 -8.27 -82.94 -24.97
N ALA A 238 -7.54 -81.89 -24.61
CA ALA A 238 -7.61 -81.24 -23.30
C ALA A 238 -7.09 -79.81 -23.39
N THR A 239 -7.28 -79.02 -22.35
CA THR A 239 -6.57 -77.75 -22.17
C THR A 239 -5.88 -77.77 -20.83
N ILE A 240 -4.59 -77.45 -20.84
CA ILE A 240 -3.71 -77.52 -19.67
C ILE A 240 -3.17 -76.13 -19.41
N LYS A 241 -3.11 -75.76 -18.13
CA LYS A 241 -2.62 -74.46 -17.69
C LYS A 241 -1.36 -74.64 -16.85
N LEU A 242 -0.27 -74.01 -17.26
CA LEU A 242 0.98 -73.93 -16.52
C LEU A 242 1.08 -72.55 -15.87
N ASN A 243 1.24 -72.49 -14.55
CA ASN A 243 1.41 -71.23 -13.83
C ASN A 243 2.87 -70.75 -13.95
N LEU A 244 3.06 -69.52 -14.38
CA LEU A 244 4.37 -68.93 -14.66
C LEU A 244 4.74 -67.79 -13.70
N ALA A 245 4.15 -67.75 -12.51
CA ALA A 245 4.53 -66.77 -11.50
C ALA A 245 6.02 -66.90 -11.12
N ASN A 246 6.76 -65.79 -11.20
CA ASN A 246 8.21 -65.70 -10.96
C ASN A 246 9.08 -66.54 -11.92
N ALA A 247 8.55 -66.91 -13.09
CA ALA A 247 9.27 -67.68 -14.10
C ALA A 247 10.13 -66.78 -15.01
N ASP A 248 11.26 -67.32 -15.44
CA ASP A 248 12.07 -66.77 -16.53
C ASP A 248 11.68 -67.48 -17.84
N LEU A 249 11.36 -66.70 -18.87
CA LEU A 249 11.07 -67.17 -20.22
C LEU A 249 12.22 -66.79 -21.16
N LEU A 250 12.54 -67.74 -22.04
CA LEU A 250 13.43 -67.56 -23.18
C LEU A 250 12.63 -67.58 -24.49
N PRO A 251 13.19 -67.07 -25.60
CA PRO A 251 12.51 -67.08 -26.89
C PRO A 251 12.15 -68.49 -27.38
N GLU A 252 12.98 -69.49 -27.06
CA GLU A 252 12.77 -70.89 -27.41
C GLU A 252 12.73 -71.73 -26.13
N MET A 253 11.66 -72.50 -25.98
CA MET A 253 11.36 -73.26 -24.77
C MET A 253 10.94 -74.69 -25.13
N GLU A 254 11.17 -75.62 -24.20
CA GLU A 254 10.79 -77.02 -24.36
C GLU A 254 9.72 -77.41 -23.35
N ILE A 255 8.78 -78.21 -23.82
CA ILE A 255 7.76 -78.85 -23.00
C ILE A 255 8.03 -80.33 -22.99
N LEU A 256 8.29 -80.88 -21.80
CA LEU A 256 8.36 -82.31 -21.56
C LEU A 256 6.97 -82.85 -21.25
N ILE A 257 6.61 -83.95 -21.90
CA ILE A 257 5.32 -84.63 -21.80
C ILE A 257 5.57 -85.99 -21.19
N ASP A 258 5.31 -86.10 -19.89
CA ASP A 258 5.46 -87.35 -19.15
C ASP A 258 4.09 -87.94 -18.85
N GLY A 259 3.97 -89.27 -18.82
CA GLY A 259 2.68 -89.88 -18.58
C GLY A 259 2.64 -91.37 -18.81
N THR A 260 1.43 -91.92 -18.74
CA THR A 260 1.15 -93.33 -18.99
C THR A 260 0.07 -93.45 -20.02
N LEU A 261 0.22 -94.44 -20.89
CA LEU A 261 -0.81 -94.79 -21.86
C LEU A 261 -1.35 -96.19 -21.59
N SER A 262 -2.65 -96.36 -21.79
CA SER A 262 -3.36 -97.61 -21.53
C SER A 262 -4.55 -97.79 -22.48
N GLY A 263 -4.94 -99.04 -22.70
CA GLY A 263 -5.98 -99.43 -23.66
C GLY A 263 -5.61 -99.17 -25.13
N GLY A 264 -6.56 -99.41 -26.03
CA GLY A 264 -6.42 -99.22 -27.47
C GLY A 264 -6.15 -100.51 -28.26
N THR A 265 -6.21 -100.40 -29.58
CA THR A 265 -6.07 -101.56 -30.48
C THR A 265 -4.60 -101.83 -30.81
N PHE A 266 -4.06 -102.97 -30.38
CA PHE A 266 -2.73 -103.43 -30.79
C PHE A 266 -2.72 -103.81 -32.28
N ALA A 267 -1.93 -103.11 -33.09
CA ALA A 267 -1.77 -103.35 -34.53
C ALA A 267 -0.29 -103.37 -34.92
N VAL A 268 0.04 -104.08 -36.00
CA VAL A 268 1.40 -104.08 -36.59
C VAL A 268 1.26 -103.66 -38.06
N PRO A 269 1.70 -102.43 -38.45
CA PRO A 269 2.32 -101.39 -37.62
C PRO A 269 1.35 -100.75 -36.61
N PRO A 270 1.84 -100.18 -35.49
CA PRO A 270 1.00 -99.56 -34.47
C PRO A 270 0.24 -98.36 -35.06
N LYS A 271 -1.01 -98.22 -34.66
CA LYS A 271 -1.82 -97.04 -35.01
C LYS A 271 -1.26 -95.83 -34.27
N ILE A 272 -1.06 -94.72 -34.98
CA ILE A 272 -0.49 -93.49 -34.41
C ILE A 272 -1.58 -92.43 -34.31
N ASN A 273 -1.72 -91.84 -33.11
CA ASN A 273 -2.57 -90.69 -32.87
C ASN A 273 -1.72 -89.43 -32.87
N THR A 274 -2.05 -88.48 -33.74
CA THR A 274 -1.41 -87.17 -33.84
C THR A 274 -2.23 -86.13 -33.10
N TYR A 275 -1.57 -85.33 -32.27
CA TYR A 275 -2.17 -84.24 -31.53
C TYR A 275 -1.54 -82.92 -31.93
N ASP A 276 -2.38 -81.93 -32.22
CA ASP A 276 -1.98 -80.54 -32.42
C ASP A 276 -1.93 -79.85 -31.05
N LEU A 277 -0.78 -79.27 -30.74
CA LEU A 277 -0.55 -78.46 -29.55
C LEU A 277 -0.57 -77.00 -29.95
N SER A 278 -1.57 -76.27 -29.47
CA SER A 278 -1.64 -74.81 -29.60
C SER A 278 -1.30 -74.14 -28.29
N PHE A 279 -0.44 -73.13 -28.35
CA PHE A 279 0.07 -72.42 -27.19
C PHE A 279 -0.50 -71.00 -27.14
N SER A 280 -0.94 -70.57 -25.97
CA SER A 280 -1.31 -69.18 -25.75
C SER A 280 -1.01 -68.76 -24.32
N PHE A 281 -0.48 -67.56 -24.13
CA PHE A 281 -0.36 -66.98 -22.80
C PHE A 281 -1.69 -66.35 -22.36
N ASP A 282 -1.97 -66.43 -21.06
CA ASP A 282 -2.83 -65.44 -20.41
C ASP A 282 -2.11 -64.07 -20.39
N GLU A 283 -2.78 -63.02 -19.91
CA GLU A 283 -2.13 -61.73 -19.66
C GLU A 283 -0.88 -61.91 -18.78
N LEU A 284 0.28 -61.59 -19.33
CA LEU A 284 1.57 -61.64 -18.67
C LEU A 284 1.82 -60.32 -17.94
N LYS A 285 2.24 -60.40 -16.68
CA LYS A 285 2.78 -59.26 -15.94
C LYS A 285 4.28 -59.45 -15.78
N LEU A 286 5.07 -58.63 -16.48
CA LEU A 286 6.52 -58.71 -16.42
C LEU A 286 7.07 -57.99 -15.17
N SER A 287 8.23 -58.45 -14.71
CA SER A 287 9.11 -57.74 -13.76
C SER A 287 10.35 -57.20 -14.45
N GLU A 288 10.84 -57.87 -15.50
CA GLU A 288 12.03 -57.49 -16.23
C GLU A 288 12.01 -58.11 -17.63
N ILE A 289 12.54 -57.39 -18.63
CA ILE A 289 12.80 -57.92 -19.96
C ILE A 289 14.14 -57.39 -20.47
N THR A 290 14.93 -58.24 -21.13
CA THR A 290 16.24 -57.88 -21.68
C THR A 290 16.30 -58.13 -23.18
N GLY A 291 17.07 -57.30 -23.89
CA GLY A 291 17.29 -57.38 -25.33
C GLY A 291 16.03 -57.22 -26.17
N LEU A 292 15.03 -56.48 -25.67
CA LEU A 292 13.76 -56.29 -26.35
C LEU A 292 13.94 -55.45 -27.63
N ASN A 293 13.48 -55.99 -28.76
CA ASN A 293 13.28 -55.27 -30.01
C ASN A 293 11.80 -55.35 -30.37
N MET A 294 11.15 -54.19 -30.45
CA MET A 294 9.74 -54.14 -30.84
C MET A 294 9.38 -52.84 -31.55
N ASP A 295 8.38 -52.92 -32.42
CA ASP A 295 7.68 -51.76 -32.93
C ASP A 295 6.45 -51.49 -32.06
N LEU A 296 6.42 -50.34 -31.41
CA LEU A 296 5.28 -49.91 -30.59
C LEU A 296 4.13 -49.35 -31.44
N GLY A 297 4.34 -49.13 -32.75
CA GLY A 297 3.33 -48.55 -33.63
C GLY A 297 2.82 -47.20 -33.08
N PRO A 298 1.49 -46.95 -33.09
CA PRO A 298 0.93 -45.71 -32.54
C PRO A 298 1.22 -45.48 -31.05
N ALA A 299 1.46 -46.54 -30.26
CA ALA A 299 1.80 -46.41 -28.85
C ALA A 299 3.20 -45.83 -28.63
N SER A 300 4.04 -45.74 -29.68
CA SER A 300 5.31 -45.02 -29.63
C SER A 300 5.15 -43.51 -29.53
N HIS A 301 3.98 -42.95 -29.83
CA HIS A 301 3.75 -41.51 -29.92
C HIS A 301 3.13 -40.98 -28.64
N ILE A 302 3.81 -40.03 -27.98
CA ILE A 302 3.30 -39.34 -26.80
C ILE A 302 3.12 -37.86 -27.13
N ASP A 303 1.87 -37.40 -27.04
CA ASP A 303 1.54 -35.98 -27.16
C ASP A 303 1.91 -35.22 -25.88
N ILE A 304 2.63 -34.12 -26.05
CA ILE A 304 2.94 -33.19 -24.97
C ILE A 304 1.93 -32.06 -25.08
N SER A 305 0.76 -32.23 -24.44
CA SER A 305 -0.24 -31.16 -24.32
C SER A 305 -0.32 -30.69 -22.86
N GLN A 306 0.31 -29.55 -22.58
CA GLN A 306 0.22 -28.90 -21.27
C GLN A 306 0.25 -27.39 -21.35
N THR A 307 -0.84 -26.75 -20.96
CA THR A 307 -0.82 -25.31 -20.75
C THR A 307 -0.02 -24.97 -19.49
N PHE A 308 1.01 -24.16 -19.65
CA PHE A 308 1.82 -23.55 -18.59
C PHE A 308 1.27 -22.15 -18.30
N PRO A 309 0.74 -21.91 -17.08
CA PRO A 309 0.15 -20.63 -16.78
C PRO A 309 1.21 -19.55 -16.64
N LEU A 310 1.12 -18.51 -17.46
CA LEU A 310 1.82 -17.23 -17.25
C LEU A 310 0.85 -16.13 -16.79
N SER A 311 -0.44 -16.47 -16.68
CA SER A 311 -1.55 -15.60 -16.24
C SER A 311 -1.43 -15.03 -14.81
N GLY A 312 -0.35 -15.34 -14.08
CA GLY A 312 -0.02 -14.73 -12.79
C GLY A 312 0.89 -13.50 -12.88
N ILE A 313 1.38 -13.14 -14.07
CA ILE A 313 2.17 -11.91 -14.25
C ILE A 313 1.25 -10.70 -14.05
N ASN A 314 1.72 -9.69 -13.32
CA ASN A 314 1.02 -8.46 -12.95
C ASN A 314 0.13 -7.91 -14.10
N SER A 315 -1.11 -7.50 -13.79
CA SER A 315 -2.10 -6.99 -14.75
C SER A 315 -1.63 -5.81 -15.60
N THR A 316 -0.59 -5.09 -15.16
CA THR A 316 0.03 -3.96 -15.87
C THR A 316 1.06 -4.38 -16.91
N PHE A 317 1.54 -5.62 -16.88
CA PHE A 317 2.48 -6.13 -17.88
C PHE A 317 1.74 -6.51 -19.16
N LYS A 318 2.15 -5.92 -20.29
CA LYS A 318 1.55 -6.23 -21.60
C LYS A 318 2.42 -7.14 -22.43
N ARG A 319 3.69 -6.78 -22.61
CA ARG A 319 4.68 -7.60 -23.32
C ARG A 319 6.12 -7.14 -23.07
N ALA A 320 7.08 -8.03 -23.32
CA ALA A 320 8.49 -7.70 -23.38
C ALA A 320 9.16 -8.31 -24.62
N SER A 321 10.09 -7.58 -25.22
CA SER A 321 11.01 -8.09 -26.25
C SER A 321 12.24 -8.68 -25.56
N ILE A 322 12.55 -9.94 -25.84
CA ILE A 322 13.68 -10.65 -25.25
C ILE A 322 14.93 -10.32 -26.04
N LYS A 323 15.94 -9.73 -25.39
CA LYS A 323 17.26 -9.50 -26.00
C LYS A 323 18.10 -10.77 -25.97
N LYS A 324 18.04 -11.50 -24.84
CA LYS A 324 18.77 -12.73 -24.62
C LYS A 324 17.99 -13.65 -23.68
N GLY A 325 17.86 -14.92 -24.07
CA GLY A 325 17.24 -15.94 -23.22
C GLY A 325 17.29 -17.30 -23.88
N SER A 326 16.90 -18.33 -23.13
CA SER A 326 16.86 -19.70 -23.61
C SER A 326 15.71 -20.48 -22.99
N MET A 327 15.14 -21.40 -23.76
CA MET A 327 14.25 -22.43 -23.26
C MET A 327 14.87 -23.79 -23.52
N ALA A 328 14.80 -24.68 -22.53
CA ALA A 328 15.30 -26.04 -22.62
C ALA A 328 14.23 -27.02 -22.14
N PHE A 329 14.15 -28.16 -22.81
CA PHE A 329 13.40 -29.35 -22.38
C PHE A 329 14.38 -30.49 -22.21
N ALA A 330 14.26 -31.23 -21.12
CA ALA A 330 15.06 -32.42 -20.85
C ALA A 330 14.18 -33.53 -20.29
N CYS A 331 14.37 -34.74 -20.80
CA CYS A 331 13.74 -35.95 -20.31
C CYS A 331 14.82 -37.00 -20.05
N VAL A 332 14.67 -37.76 -18.97
CA VAL A 332 15.61 -38.82 -18.57
C VAL A 332 14.83 -40.13 -18.47
N LEU A 333 15.42 -41.23 -18.93
CA LEU A 333 14.83 -42.56 -18.76
C LEU A 333 14.76 -42.94 -17.27
N PRO A 334 13.81 -43.81 -16.87
CA PRO A 334 13.83 -44.41 -15.54
C PRO A 334 15.16 -45.13 -15.26
N ASP A 335 15.56 -45.19 -13.99
CA ASP A 335 16.77 -45.88 -13.58
C ASP A 335 16.76 -47.35 -14.04
N ASN A 336 17.91 -47.81 -14.53
CA ASN A 336 18.13 -49.17 -15.08
C ASN A 336 17.39 -49.48 -16.38
N TRP A 337 16.72 -48.51 -17.01
CA TRP A 337 16.26 -48.66 -18.38
C TRP A 337 17.39 -48.36 -19.37
N SER A 338 17.50 -49.14 -20.43
CA SER A 338 18.46 -48.90 -21.52
C SER A 338 17.94 -49.45 -22.85
N GLY A 339 18.58 -49.07 -23.97
CA GLY A 339 18.15 -49.46 -25.33
C GLY A 339 16.82 -48.84 -25.78
N ILE A 340 16.36 -47.79 -25.08
CA ILE A 340 15.24 -46.95 -25.49
C ILE A 340 15.82 -45.59 -25.92
N SER A 341 15.45 -45.13 -27.11
CA SER A 341 15.91 -43.86 -27.66
C SER A 341 14.77 -43.04 -28.27
N CYS A 342 14.93 -41.73 -28.32
CA CYS A 342 13.99 -40.85 -29.00
C CYS A 342 14.20 -40.96 -30.52
N LYS A 343 13.20 -41.47 -31.23
CA LYS A 343 13.22 -41.62 -32.70
C LYS A 343 13.01 -40.29 -33.40
N ASN A 344 11.96 -39.58 -32.97
CA ASN A 344 11.57 -38.26 -33.43
C ASN A 344 11.01 -37.46 -32.26
N SER A 345 11.15 -36.15 -32.34
CA SER A 345 10.52 -35.23 -31.41
C SER A 345 10.20 -33.92 -32.12
N GLU A 346 9.04 -33.34 -31.85
CA GLU A 346 8.69 -31.99 -32.29
C GLU A 346 8.27 -31.19 -31.06
N PHE A 347 8.85 -30.00 -30.89
CA PHE A 347 8.47 -29.06 -29.85
C PHE A 347 8.06 -27.75 -30.52
N VAL A 348 6.86 -27.29 -30.22
CA VAL A 348 6.32 -26.00 -30.67
C VAL A 348 5.69 -25.37 -29.46
N MET A 349 6.03 -24.12 -29.15
CA MET A 349 5.39 -23.35 -28.09
C MET A 349 4.51 -22.28 -28.70
N ASN A 350 3.29 -22.14 -28.20
CA ASN A 350 2.31 -21.14 -28.61
C ASN A 350 1.75 -20.40 -27.39
N GLY A 351 1.19 -19.21 -27.60
CA GLY A 351 0.51 -18.44 -26.56
C GLY A 351 1.40 -17.34 -25.99
N GLY A 352 1.70 -17.40 -24.69
CA GLY A 352 2.53 -16.41 -23.98
C GLY A 352 3.86 -16.10 -24.65
N ILE A 353 4.50 -17.13 -25.21
CA ILE A 353 5.66 -17.05 -26.08
C ILE A 353 5.46 -18.00 -27.26
N THR A 354 5.77 -17.55 -28.46
CA THR A 354 5.70 -18.39 -29.66
C THR A 354 7.09 -18.79 -30.10
N ILE A 355 7.37 -20.10 -30.06
CA ILE A 355 8.64 -20.68 -30.50
C ILE A 355 8.31 -21.77 -31.52
N PRO A 356 8.61 -21.56 -32.81
CA PRO A 356 8.36 -22.56 -33.83
C PRO A 356 9.39 -23.69 -33.74
N LYS A 357 9.06 -24.84 -34.34
CA LYS A 357 9.86 -26.07 -34.18
C LYS A 357 11.29 -25.96 -34.66
N GLU A 358 11.55 -25.19 -35.70
CA GLU A 358 12.87 -24.99 -36.27
C GLU A 358 13.85 -24.29 -35.32
N ASN A 359 13.33 -23.63 -34.28
CA ASN A 359 14.15 -22.95 -33.28
C ASN A 359 14.62 -23.91 -32.17
N PHE A 360 13.95 -25.06 -32.00
CA PHE A 360 14.40 -26.10 -31.08
C PHE A 360 15.48 -26.96 -31.74
N LYS A 361 16.64 -27.02 -31.09
CA LYS A 361 17.77 -27.84 -31.51
C LYS A 361 17.97 -28.97 -30.53
N ASN A 362 18.10 -30.18 -31.08
CA ASN A 362 18.45 -31.34 -30.28
C ASN A 362 19.92 -31.22 -29.85
N THR A 363 20.14 -31.21 -28.54
CA THR A 363 21.47 -31.07 -27.93
C THR A 363 21.81 -32.26 -27.04
N THR A 364 21.17 -33.42 -27.28
CA THR A 364 21.40 -34.65 -26.50
C THR A 364 22.90 -34.90 -26.29
N SER A 365 23.34 -34.80 -25.05
CA SER A 365 24.71 -35.09 -24.62
C SER A 365 24.64 -35.73 -23.23
N GLY A 366 25.38 -36.82 -23.01
CA GLY A 366 25.39 -37.52 -21.71
C GLY A 366 24.25 -38.52 -21.54
N SER A 367 23.61 -38.51 -20.36
CA SER A 367 22.59 -39.48 -19.89
C SER A 367 21.15 -39.15 -20.27
N ASP A 368 20.91 -38.03 -20.94
CA ASP A 368 19.56 -37.55 -21.24
C ASP A 368 18.93 -38.37 -22.38
N PHE A 369 17.67 -38.79 -22.20
CA PHE A 369 16.88 -39.45 -23.24
C PHE A 369 16.57 -38.49 -24.39
N LEU A 370 16.30 -37.23 -24.04
CA LEU A 370 15.95 -36.16 -24.95
C LEU A 370 16.37 -34.83 -24.32
N ARG A 371 17.03 -33.98 -25.10
CA ARG A 371 17.32 -32.60 -24.71
C ARG A 371 17.15 -31.67 -25.90
N GLN A 372 16.27 -30.69 -25.77
CA GLN A 372 15.95 -29.72 -26.81
C GLN A 372 16.13 -28.32 -26.26
N GLU A 373 16.80 -27.45 -27.01
CA GLU A 373 17.08 -26.07 -26.60
C GLU A 373 16.70 -25.09 -27.70
N ALA A 374 16.07 -23.98 -27.33
CA ALA A 374 15.75 -22.86 -28.21
C ALA A 374 16.29 -21.55 -27.64
N ALA A 375 16.88 -20.73 -28.51
CA ALA A 375 17.22 -19.35 -28.19
C ALA A 375 15.95 -18.49 -28.24
N LEU A 376 15.83 -17.56 -27.30
CA LEU A 376 14.67 -16.67 -27.19
C LEU A 376 14.94 -15.26 -27.71
N ASP A 377 16.16 -14.99 -28.18
CA ASP A 377 16.62 -13.70 -28.69
C ASP A 377 15.70 -13.19 -29.81
N GLY A 378 15.17 -11.98 -29.64
CA GLY A 378 14.24 -11.32 -30.56
C GLY A 378 12.77 -11.78 -30.46
N LEU A 379 12.45 -12.72 -29.57
CA LEU A 379 11.07 -13.16 -29.35
C LEU A 379 10.34 -12.23 -28.37
N VAL A 380 9.01 -12.24 -28.45
CA VAL A 380 8.13 -11.45 -27.58
C VAL A 380 7.43 -12.37 -26.60
N ILE A 381 7.46 -12.01 -25.31
CA ILE A 381 6.71 -12.66 -24.25
C ILE A 381 5.51 -11.78 -23.83
N THR A 382 4.38 -12.42 -23.57
CA THR A 382 3.08 -11.83 -23.16
C THR A 382 2.53 -12.58 -21.94
N PRO A 383 1.60 -12.00 -21.15
CA PRO A 383 1.04 -12.64 -19.95
C PRO A 383 0.04 -13.78 -20.25
N ASN A 384 -0.05 -14.24 -21.50
CA ASN A 384 -0.91 -15.36 -21.87
C ASN A 384 -0.27 -16.68 -21.50
N ASP A 385 -1.07 -17.69 -21.21
CA ASP A 385 -0.53 -19.03 -20.95
C ASP A 385 0.23 -19.58 -22.16
N VAL A 386 1.23 -20.40 -21.91
CA VAL A 386 2.06 -21.03 -22.95
C VAL A 386 1.63 -22.47 -23.11
N SER A 387 1.34 -22.91 -24.33
CA SER A 387 0.93 -24.28 -24.60
C SER A 387 1.82 -24.90 -25.69
N PRO A 388 2.34 -26.12 -25.48
CA PRO A 388 3.14 -26.85 -26.44
C PRO A 388 2.27 -27.52 -27.53
N GLU A 389 1.29 -26.81 -28.09
CA GLU A 389 0.33 -27.42 -29.05
C GLU A 389 1.05 -28.02 -30.27
N GLY A 390 0.81 -29.31 -30.53
CA GLY A 390 1.46 -30.06 -31.61
C GLY A 390 2.82 -30.66 -31.25
N SER A 391 3.26 -30.54 -29.99
CA SER A 391 4.51 -31.14 -29.53
C SER A 391 4.35 -32.62 -29.21
N PHE A 392 5.33 -33.44 -29.57
CA PHE A 392 5.31 -34.88 -29.33
C PHE A 392 6.71 -35.50 -29.20
N ILE A 393 6.74 -36.71 -28.64
CA ILE A 393 7.92 -37.59 -28.59
C ILE A 393 7.55 -38.95 -29.17
N GLU A 394 8.39 -39.48 -30.05
CA GLU A 394 8.28 -40.84 -30.60
C GLU A 394 9.40 -41.75 -30.06
N PHE A 395 9.04 -42.90 -29.49
CA PHE A 395 9.97 -43.86 -28.89
C PHE A 395 10.47 -44.89 -29.90
N GLU A 396 11.74 -45.26 -29.81
CA GLU A 396 12.33 -46.42 -30.47
C GLU A 396 12.91 -47.38 -29.44
N VAL A 397 12.65 -48.68 -29.62
CA VAL A 397 13.03 -49.76 -28.70
C VAL A 397 13.95 -50.72 -29.43
N LYS A 398 15.24 -50.74 -29.06
CA LYS A 398 16.27 -51.59 -29.67
C LYS A 398 17.23 -52.14 -28.62
N ASP A 399 17.34 -53.46 -28.54
CA ASP A 399 18.12 -54.19 -27.54
C ASP A 399 17.82 -53.69 -26.11
N ALA A 400 16.56 -53.39 -25.83
CA ALA A 400 16.16 -52.69 -24.62
C ALA A 400 16.21 -53.59 -23.37
N HIS A 401 16.62 -53.00 -22.25
CA HIS A 401 16.51 -53.57 -20.92
C HIS A 401 15.53 -52.72 -20.12
N ILE A 402 14.45 -53.33 -19.66
CA ILE A 402 13.34 -52.66 -18.97
C ILE A 402 13.05 -53.42 -17.68
N ILE A 403 13.00 -52.71 -16.57
CA ILE A 403 12.55 -53.22 -15.26
C ILE A 403 11.20 -52.60 -14.95
N PHE A 404 10.19 -53.43 -14.70
CA PHE A 404 8.81 -53.02 -14.49
C PHE A 404 8.48 -52.93 -13.00
N HIS A 405 8.01 -51.76 -12.54
CA HIS A 405 7.56 -51.54 -11.17
C HIS A 405 6.04 -51.73 -11.02
N GLU A 406 5.57 -52.13 -9.83
CA GLU A 406 4.14 -52.38 -9.57
C GLU A 406 3.27 -51.10 -9.60
N GLU A 407 3.87 -49.95 -9.29
CA GLU A 407 3.19 -48.65 -9.29
C GLU A 407 3.14 -48.00 -10.69
N GLY A 408 3.71 -48.65 -11.70
CA GLY A 408 3.90 -48.09 -13.04
C GLY A 408 5.18 -47.25 -13.14
N ASP A 409 5.72 -47.14 -14.36
CA ASP A 409 6.88 -46.32 -14.67
C ASP A 409 6.42 -45.02 -15.37
N ALA A 410 7.02 -43.88 -15.03
CA ALA A 410 6.67 -42.59 -15.62
C ALA A 410 7.92 -41.86 -16.08
N LEU A 411 7.84 -41.21 -17.24
CA LEU A 411 8.90 -40.32 -17.72
C LEU A 411 8.64 -38.91 -17.24
N THR A 412 9.71 -38.26 -16.82
CA THR A 412 9.65 -36.89 -16.34
C THR A 412 10.24 -35.96 -17.39
N LEU A 413 9.39 -35.17 -18.04
CA LEU A 413 9.85 -34.03 -18.84
C LEU A 413 10.03 -32.84 -17.91
N SER A 414 11.26 -32.40 -17.80
CA SER A 414 11.61 -31.12 -17.19
C SER A 414 11.74 -30.07 -18.28
N GLY A 415 11.25 -28.87 -18.02
CA GLY A 415 11.48 -27.71 -18.87
C GLY A 415 11.94 -26.54 -18.04
N ALA A 416 12.80 -25.71 -18.62
CA ALA A 416 13.29 -24.49 -18.02
C ALA A 416 13.26 -23.38 -19.08
N CYS A 417 12.62 -22.27 -18.74
CA CYS A 417 12.69 -21.05 -19.53
C CYS A 417 13.48 -20.01 -18.72
N LYS A 418 14.42 -19.34 -19.36
CA LYS A 418 15.30 -18.35 -18.76
C LYS A 418 15.36 -17.11 -19.62
N ILE A 419 15.02 -15.96 -19.03
CA ILE A 419 15.12 -14.65 -19.68
C ILE A 419 16.29 -13.92 -19.02
N ASP A 420 17.43 -13.86 -19.73
CA ASP A 420 18.65 -13.24 -19.21
C ASP A 420 18.58 -11.71 -19.31
N GLU A 421 18.07 -11.20 -20.43
CA GLU A 421 18.04 -9.78 -20.74
C GLU A 421 16.82 -9.46 -21.62
N VAL A 422 16.11 -8.39 -21.29
CA VAL A 422 15.05 -7.81 -22.14
C VAL A 422 15.61 -6.62 -22.91
N GLU A 423 15.09 -6.36 -24.10
CA GLU A 423 15.42 -5.16 -24.88
C GLU A 423 14.47 -4.02 -24.50
N GLU A 424 13.19 -4.35 -24.43
CA GLU A 424 12.09 -3.41 -24.25
C GLU A 424 10.97 -4.06 -23.46
N VAL A 425 10.33 -3.27 -22.59
CA VAL A 425 9.14 -3.65 -21.82
C VAL A 425 8.02 -2.68 -22.14
N ILE A 426 6.83 -3.21 -22.41
CA ILE A 426 5.61 -2.43 -22.63
C ILE A 426 4.62 -2.73 -21.53
N LEU A 427 4.14 -1.66 -20.91
CA LEU A 427 3.21 -1.70 -19.79
C LEU A 427 1.89 -1.05 -20.17
N ASP A 428 0.80 -1.59 -19.65
CA ASP A 428 -0.54 -1.03 -19.76
C ASP A 428 -0.84 -0.16 -18.53
N LEU A 429 -0.90 1.15 -18.73
CA LEU A 429 -1.17 2.12 -17.67
C LEU A 429 -2.63 2.06 -17.20
N SER A 430 -3.57 1.63 -18.06
CA SER A 430 -4.98 1.53 -17.69
C SER A 430 -5.21 0.45 -16.61
N ALA A 431 -4.51 -0.68 -16.74
CA ALA A 431 -4.59 -1.80 -15.81
C ALA A 431 -3.91 -1.54 -14.45
N ALA A 432 -3.13 -0.45 -14.33
CA ALA A 432 -2.43 -0.05 -13.10
C ALA A 432 -3.32 0.75 -12.14
N GLY A 433 -4.61 0.88 -12.45
CA GLY A 433 -5.50 1.80 -11.72
C GLY A 433 -5.10 3.27 -11.91
N ILE A 434 -4.30 3.58 -12.94
CA ILE A 434 -3.96 4.93 -13.39
C ILE A 434 -5.03 5.42 -14.39
N ASP A 435 -6.27 4.98 -14.18
CA ASP A 435 -7.45 5.41 -14.92
C ASP A 435 -8.06 6.64 -14.21
N ILE A 436 -8.56 7.61 -14.99
CA ILE A 436 -9.30 8.78 -14.51
C ILE A 436 -10.52 8.40 -13.66
N ASN A 437 -10.98 7.15 -13.75
CA ASN A 437 -12.11 6.64 -12.99
C ASN A 437 -11.76 6.32 -11.51
N HIS A 438 -10.48 6.22 -11.15
CA HIS A 438 -10.11 6.04 -9.74
C HIS A 438 -10.16 7.38 -9.02
N THR A 439 -11.20 7.54 -8.20
CA THR A 439 -11.39 8.72 -7.35
C THR A 439 -10.99 8.38 -5.91
N ASP A 440 -10.16 9.21 -5.31
CA ASP A 440 -9.77 9.08 -3.91
C ASP A 440 -9.79 10.46 -3.23
N VAL A 441 -9.86 10.48 -1.90
CA VAL A 441 -10.06 11.67 -1.09
C VAL A 441 -8.98 11.75 -0.02
N VAL A 442 -8.15 12.79 -0.10
CA VAL A 442 -7.15 13.10 0.93
C VAL A 442 -7.76 14.12 1.90
N ASP A 443 -7.83 13.74 3.17
CA ASP A 443 -8.14 14.68 4.25
C ASP A 443 -6.90 15.52 4.57
N THR A 444 -7.04 16.84 4.54
CA THR A 444 -5.90 17.74 4.78
C THR A 444 -5.65 17.95 6.27
N GLY A 445 -6.62 17.63 7.14
CA GLY A 445 -6.58 17.98 8.56
C GLY A 445 -6.60 19.50 8.84
N LEU A 446 -6.73 20.35 7.81
CA LEU A 446 -6.78 21.79 7.97
C LEU A 446 -8.17 22.24 8.41
N ASN A 447 -8.22 22.92 9.56
CA ASN A 447 -9.36 23.66 10.06
C ASN A 447 -8.92 25.12 10.23
N ILE A 448 -9.28 25.94 9.25
CA ILE A 448 -8.85 27.35 9.20
C ILE A 448 -9.59 28.17 10.23
N SER A 449 -10.86 27.85 10.50
CA SER A 449 -11.65 28.51 11.54
C SER A 449 -11.07 28.32 12.94
N THR A 450 -10.59 27.11 13.27
CA THR A 450 -9.92 26.85 14.55
C THR A 450 -8.54 27.50 14.59
N LEU A 451 -7.76 27.44 13.50
CA LEU A 451 -6.45 28.09 13.44
C LEU A 451 -6.55 29.61 13.65
N LEU A 452 -7.54 30.25 13.04
CA LEU A 452 -7.83 31.68 13.23
C LEU A 452 -8.55 31.98 14.56
N GLY A 453 -9.25 31.02 15.15
CA GLY A 453 -9.85 31.13 16.47
C GLY A 453 -8.81 31.11 17.60
N ASP A 454 -7.93 30.11 17.59
CA ASP A 454 -6.79 29.98 18.52
C ASP A 454 -5.83 31.17 18.40
N PHE A 455 -5.81 31.82 17.24
CA PHE A 455 -5.05 33.04 17.00
C PHE A 455 -5.55 34.24 17.81
N LEU A 456 -6.85 34.34 18.06
CA LEU A 456 -7.49 35.54 18.61
C LEU A 456 -7.84 35.46 20.10
N ASP A 457 -7.80 34.27 20.70
CA ASP A 457 -7.84 34.02 22.16
C ASP A 457 -8.82 34.92 22.96
N GLY A 458 -10.02 35.14 22.44
CA GLY A 458 -11.06 36.00 23.03
C GLY A 458 -12.47 35.63 22.55
N ASN A 459 -13.45 35.64 23.46
CA ASN A 459 -14.80 35.09 23.26
C ASN A 459 -15.71 35.88 22.27
N ASP A 460 -15.23 36.92 21.59
CA ASP A 460 -16.03 37.71 20.63
C ASP A 460 -15.28 38.03 19.32
N SER A 461 -14.35 37.15 18.95
CA SER A 461 -13.42 37.35 17.82
C SER A 461 -14.00 37.01 16.44
N SER A 462 -15.27 36.57 16.36
CA SER A 462 -15.91 36.08 15.13
C SER A 462 -15.92 37.11 14.00
N ASN A 463 -16.14 38.39 14.33
CA ASN A 463 -16.13 39.48 13.35
C ASN A 463 -14.74 39.67 12.73
N LEU A 464 -13.66 39.52 13.50
CA LEU A 464 -12.30 39.67 12.98
C LEU A 464 -11.92 38.50 12.06
N ILE A 465 -12.27 37.27 12.44
CA ILE A 465 -12.04 36.06 11.62
C ILE A 465 -12.76 36.17 10.29
N ASN A 466 -14.03 36.59 10.29
CA ASN A 466 -14.86 36.68 9.08
C ASN A 466 -14.32 37.69 8.05
N ASN A 467 -13.55 38.67 8.51
CA ASN A 467 -12.98 39.72 7.67
C ASN A 467 -11.57 39.37 7.16
N ILE A 468 -10.96 38.29 7.63
CA ILE A 468 -9.66 37.84 7.13
C ILE A 468 -9.83 37.31 5.70
N LYS A 469 -8.98 37.80 4.79
CA LYS A 469 -8.87 37.34 3.42
C LYS A 469 -7.44 37.02 3.03
N PHE A 470 -7.33 36.00 2.20
CA PHE A 470 -6.14 35.61 1.47
C PHE A 470 -6.30 36.09 0.01
N PRO A 471 -5.42 36.98 -0.47
CA PRO A 471 -5.53 37.55 -1.82
C PRO A 471 -5.28 36.49 -2.91
N GLU A 472 -4.24 35.68 -2.74
CA GLU A 472 -3.92 34.58 -3.64
C GLU A 472 -3.29 33.44 -2.83
N ILE A 473 -3.75 32.21 -3.07
CA ILE A 473 -3.11 30.99 -2.57
C ILE A 473 -2.77 30.16 -3.81
N PRO A 474 -1.56 30.29 -4.38
CA PRO A 474 -1.22 29.53 -5.55
C PRO A 474 -1.04 28.05 -5.19
N ALA A 475 -1.57 27.21 -6.06
CA ALA A 475 -1.55 25.76 -5.90
C ALA A 475 -0.97 25.13 -7.17
N TYR A 476 -0.13 24.11 -7.01
CA TYR A 476 0.61 23.50 -8.11
C TYR A 476 0.52 21.99 -8.04
N LEU A 477 -0.01 21.39 -9.10
CA LEU A 477 0.03 19.95 -9.31
C LEU A 477 1.30 19.60 -10.08
N TYR A 478 2.12 18.72 -9.52
CA TYR A 478 3.40 18.35 -10.10
C TYR A 478 3.70 16.86 -9.90
N ILE A 479 4.67 16.37 -10.67
CA ILE A 479 5.08 14.96 -10.65
C ILE A 479 6.56 14.90 -10.30
N THR A 480 6.88 14.11 -9.28
CA THR A 480 8.25 13.70 -8.98
C THR A 480 8.52 12.41 -9.73
N GLN A 481 9.48 12.46 -10.66
CA GLN A 481 9.89 11.28 -11.41
C GLN A 481 11.02 10.54 -10.71
N PRO A 482 11.10 9.22 -10.89
CA PRO A 482 12.19 8.40 -10.37
C PRO A 482 13.55 8.70 -11.02
N SER A 483 13.57 9.17 -12.26
CA SER A 483 14.78 9.56 -12.99
C SER A 483 14.46 10.51 -14.15
N ASP A 484 15.48 11.22 -14.66
CA ASP A 484 15.37 12.07 -15.85
C ASP A 484 15.34 11.18 -17.10
N ASN A 485 14.14 10.73 -17.46
CA ASN A 485 13.94 9.70 -18.48
C ASN A 485 12.97 10.19 -19.58
N GLU A 486 13.41 10.12 -20.83
CA GLU A 486 12.64 10.59 -21.99
C GLU A 486 11.34 9.81 -22.20
N ALA A 487 11.31 8.50 -21.92
CA ALA A 487 10.08 7.70 -22.03
C ALA A 487 8.99 8.21 -21.08
N LEU A 488 9.39 8.76 -19.94
CA LEU A 488 8.47 9.33 -18.95
C LEU A 488 8.03 10.76 -19.29
N LYS A 489 8.77 11.47 -20.16
CA LYS A 489 8.39 12.80 -20.66
C LYS A 489 7.28 12.73 -21.70
N ALA A 490 7.08 11.57 -22.32
CA ALA A 490 5.97 11.31 -23.24
C ALA A 490 4.61 11.14 -22.53
N LEU A 491 4.60 11.06 -21.20
CA LEU A 491 3.37 10.96 -20.43
C LEU A 491 2.67 12.32 -20.33
N SER A 492 1.34 12.26 -20.36
CA SER A 492 0.46 13.39 -20.08
C SER A 492 -0.40 13.11 -18.86
N LEU A 493 -0.66 14.13 -18.06
CA LEU A 493 -1.56 14.09 -16.92
C LEU A 493 -2.97 14.43 -17.39
N LYS A 494 -3.99 13.65 -17.00
CA LYS A 494 -5.41 13.96 -17.23
C LYS A 494 -6.17 13.75 -15.92
N GLY A 495 -7.26 14.50 -15.73
CA GLY A 495 -8.11 14.31 -14.56
C GLY A 495 -8.75 15.55 -14.00
N LYS A 496 -9.25 15.41 -12.77
CA LYS A 496 -9.92 16.47 -12.04
C LYS A 496 -9.43 16.53 -10.60
N VAL A 497 -9.33 17.74 -10.06
CA VAL A 497 -9.06 17.99 -8.65
C VAL A 497 -10.16 18.91 -8.10
N ASP A 498 -10.79 18.49 -7.03
CA ASP A 498 -11.85 19.22 -6.33
C ASP A 498 -11.45 19.47 -4.87
N ALA A 499 -11.82 20.64 -4.33
CA ALA A 499 -11.87 20.87 -2.90
C ALA A 499 -13.26 20.48 -2.37
N LEU A 500 -13.28 19.66 -1.32
CA LEU A 500 -14.45 19.37 -0.52
C LEU A 500 -14.24 20.02 0.84
N TYR A 501 -15.13 20.92 1.24
CA TYR A 501 -14.96 21.65 2.48
C TYR A 501 -16.29 21.93 3.18
N THR A 502 -16.23 22.07 4.49
CA THR A 502 -17.40 22.44 5.31
C THR A 502 -17.23 23.86 5.78
N ALA A 503 -18.18 24.72 5.46
CA ALA A 503 -18.21 26.11 5.92
C ALA A 503 -19.62 26.44 6.40
N ASN A 504 -19.73 27.04 7.60
CA ASN A 504 -21.01 27.34 8.25
C ASN A 504 -21.92 26.11 8.40
N GLY A 505 -21.34 24.93 8.67
CA GLY A 505 -22.07 23.67 8.78
C GLY A 505 -22.60 23.07 7.46
N GLU A 506 -22.28 23.66 6.31
CA GLU A 506 -22.66 23.15 4.98
C GLU A 506 -21.46 22.56 4.23
N GLU A 507 -21.62 21.37 3.68
CA GLU A 507 -20.65 20.78 2.74
C GLU A 507 -20.72 21.49 1.39
N LYS A 508 -19.56 21.89 0.88
CA LYS A 508 -19.36 22.57 -0.40
C LYS A 508 -18.31 21.85 -1.22
N GLU A 509 -18.46 21.92 -2.53
CA GLU A 509 -17.52 21.37 -3.50
C GLU A 509 -17.14 22.46 -4.50
N LEU A 510 -15.83 22.65 -4.71
CA LEU A 510 -15.29 23.55 -5.71
C LEU A 510 -14.35 22.79 -6.64
N ASN A 511 -14.61 22.87 -7.94
CA ASN A 511 -13.69 22.38 -8.96
C ASN A 511 -12.49 23.32 -9.05
N LEU A 512 -11.32 22.79 -8.70
CA LEU A 512 -10.08 23.55 -8.64
C LEU A 512 -9.31 23.45 -9.94
N ALA A 513 -9.34 22.27 -10.59
CA ALA A 513 -8.72 22.05 -11.87
C ALA A 513 -9.41 20.92 -12.63
N THR A 514 -9.62 21.15 -13.93
CA THR A 514 -9.99 20.13 -14.90
C THR A 514 -8.91 20.06 -15.96
N ILE A 515 -8.27 18.91 -16.07
CA ILE A 515 -7.24 18.62 -17.07
C ILE A 515 -7.93 17.83 -18.18
N ASP A 516 -7.98 18.46 -19.36
CA ASP A 516 -8.79 18.03 -20.50
C ASP A 516 -8.36 16.69 -21.13
N GLU A 517 -9.07 16.30 -22.20
CA GLU A 517 -8.79 15.04 -22.88
C GLU A 517 -7.47 14.98 -23.61
N GLU A 518 -6.90 16.12 -23.97
CA GLU A 518 -5.59 16.22 -24.60
C GLU A 518 -4.48 15.99 -23.57
N GLY A 519 -4.76 16.24 -22.29
CA GLY A 519 -3.86 16.03 -21.17
C GLY A 519 -2.76 17.09 -21.13
N LEU A 520 -2.26 17.37 -19.93
CA LEU A 520 -1.13 18.28 -19.75
C LEU A 520 0.17 17.48 -19.76
N PRO A 521 1.21 17.90 -20.52
CA PRO A 521 2.48 17.19 -20.52
C PRO A 521 3.05 17.12 -19.11
N VAL A 522 3.51 15.94 -18.71
CA VAL A 522 4.12 15.77 -17.39
C VAL A 522 5.37 16.65 -17.31
N LYS A 523 5.38 17.56 -16.34
CA LYS A 523 6.53 18.42 -16.02
C LYS A 523 7.20 17.90 -14.76
N ASN A 524 8.52 17.79 -14.82
CA ASN A 524 9.29 17.04 -13.83
C ASN A 524 9.90 17.96 -12.80
N THR A 525 9.72 17.61 -11.53
CA THR A 525 10.62 18.04 -10.48
C THR A 525 11.74 17.02 -10.34
N LYS A 526 12.99 17.44 -10.59
CA LYS A 526 14.18 16.56 -10.46
C LYS A 526 14.51 16.24 -9.00
N THR A 527 14.00 17.01 -8.05
CA THR A 527 14.33 16.95 -6.62
C THR A 527 13.04 17.06 -5.81
N THR A 528 12.92 16.30 -4.72
CA THR A 528 11.81 16.43 -3.76
C THR A 528 11.96 17.72 -2.95
N PHE A 529 10.86 18.22 -2.36
CA PHE A 529 10.94 19.34 -1.41
C PHE A 529 11.91 19.05 -0.25
N ALA A 530 11.89 17.83 0.29
CA ALA A 530 12.83 17.40 1.32
C ALA A 530 14.29 17.50 0.89
N GLY A 531 14.61 17.26 -0.39
CA GLY A 531 15.96 17.43 -0.92
C GLY A 531 16.38 18.88 -1.14
N LEU A 532 15.43 19.82 -1.15
CA LEU A 532 15.66 21.27 -1.28
C LEU A 532 15.56 22.03 0.04
N ALA A 533 15.06 21.37 1.10
CA ALA A 533 14.90 21.96 2.41
C ALA A 533 16.19 21.81 3.24
N ASP A 534 16.50 22.82 4.06
CA ASP A 534 17.57 22.74 5.05
C ASP A 534 17.15 21.96 6.32
N GLU A 535 18.02 21.91 7.32
CA GLU A 535 17.75 21.23 8.61
C GLU A 535 16.56 21.82 9.40
N ASN A 536 16.13 23.04 9.06
CA ASN A 536 15.00 23.74 9.65
C ASN A 536 13.75 23.67 8.78
N PHE A 537 13.75 22.84 7.73
CA PHE A 537 12.67 22.74 6.74
C PHE A 537 12.47 24.01 5.90
N MET A 538 13.49 24.86 5.76
CA MET A 538 13.45 26.07 4.94
C MET A 538 13.84 25.75 3.49
N VAL A 539 12.99 26.15 2.54
CA VAL A 539 13.23 26.04 1.10
C VAL A 539 13.51 27.43 0.53
N THR A 540 14.71 27.63 -0.03
CA THR A 540 15.13 28.94 -0.57
C THR A 540 15.31 28.94 -2.09
N SER A 541 14.75 27.96 -2.79
CA SER A 541 14.86 27.84 -4.26
C SER A 541 13.73 28.59 -4.96
N ASP A 542 14.06 29.56 -5.81
CA ASP A 542 13.11 30.30 -6.66
C ASP A 542 12.63 29.51 -7.88
N THR A 543 13.36 28.45 -8.25
CA THR A 543 13.05 27.64 -9.44
C THR A 543 11.88 26.69 -9.26
N LEU A 544 11.44 26.46 -8.02
CA LEU A 544 10.55 25.35 -7.66
C LEU A 544 9.18 25.42 -8.35
N PHE A 545 8.61 26.61 -8.45
CA PHE A 545 7.29 26.85 -9.07
C PHE A 545 7.37 27.56 -10.43
N THR A 546 8.49 27.37 -11.15
CA THR A 546 8.58 27.82 -12.54
C THR A 546 7.74 26.93 -13.46
N ARG A 547 7.27 27.47 -14.59
CA ARG A 547 6.37 26.79 -15.54
C ARG A 547 6.92 25.46 -16.10
N GLU A 548 8.22 25.23 -15.95
CA GLU A 548 8.88 24.00 -16.38
C GLU A 548 8.78 22.85 -15.37
N ASN A 549 8.40 23.14 -14.12
CA ASN A 549 8.45 22.19 -13.00
C ASN A 549 7.08 21.73 -12.48
N TYR A 550 5.98 22.35 -12.90
CA TYR A 550 4.62 21.93 -12.54
C TYR A 550 3.78 21.60 -13.77
N SER A 551 2.89 20.61 -13.64
CA SER A 551 2.03 20.16 -14.73
C SER A 551 0.79 21.06 -14.86
N CYS A 552 0.21 21.49 -13.74
CA CYS A 552 -0.99 22.34 -13.71
C CYS A 552 -0.90 23.36 -12.56
N LYS A 553 -1.15 24.64 -12.84
CA LYS A 553 -1.44 25.64 -11.80
C LYS A 553 -2.93 25.54 -11.50
N ILE A 554 -3.25 25.44 -10.22
CA ILE A 554 -4.60 25.34 -9.70
C ILE A 554 -5.02 26.73 -9.18
N GLU A 555 -6.24 27.14 -9.54
CA GLU A 555 -6.82 28.43 -9.15
C GLU A 555 -8.04 28.22 -8.24
N GLY A 556 -8.54 29.30 -7.62
CA GLY A 556 -9.73 29.24 -6.75
C GLY A 556 -9.47 28.80 -5.30
N MET A 557 -8.24 28.46 -4.93
CA MET A 557 -7.92 28.10 -3.54
C MET A 557 -8.17 29.25 -2.55
N SER A 558 -7.96 30.51 -2.93
CA SER A 558 -8.30 31.64 -2.07
C SER A 558 -9.79 31.66 -1.70
N GLU A 559 -10.69 31.31 -2.61
CA GLU A 559 -12.14 31.20 -2.33
C GLU A 559 -12.42 30.16 -1.25
N VAL A 560 -11.79 28.97 -1.37
CA VAL A 560 -11.93 27.89 -0.39
C VAL A 560 -11.46 28.31 0.99
N PHE A 561 -10.28 28.92 1.10
CA PHE A 561 -9.73 29.35 2.39
C PHE A 561 -10.46 30.57 2.97
N ASN A 562 -10.93 31.50 2.13
CA ASN A 562 -11.72 32.67 2.53
C ASN A 562 -13.15 32.33 2.95
N ALA A 563 -13.60 31.10 2.72
CA ALA A 563 -14.82 30.56 3.30
C ALA A 563 -14.64 30.06 4.74
N HIS A 564 -13.41 30.15 5.28
CA HIS A 564 -13.03 29.69 6.63
C HIS A 564 -13.52 28.25 6.89
N PRO A 565 -12.95 27.27 6.18
CA PRO A 565 -13.43 25.90 6.28
C PRO A 565 -13.11 25.30 7.65
N GLU A 566 -14.10 24.66 8.26
CA GLU A 566 -13.97 23.82 9.45
C GLU A 566 -13.28 22.49 9.15
N SER A 567 -13.39 22.03 7.90
CA SER A 567 -12.64 20.89 7.38
C SER A 567 -12.39 21.07 5.90
N LEU A 568 -11.20 20.71 5.43
CA LEU A 568 -10.82 20.72 4.02
C LEU A 568 -10.29 19.35 3.59
N LYS A 569 -10.80 18.83 2.48
CA LYS A 569 -10.34 17.61 1.81
C LYS A 569 -10.14 17.89 0.34
N PHE A 570 -9.24 17.15 -0.30
CA PHE A 570 -9.07 17.16 -1.74
C PHE A 570 -9.57 15.84 -2.32
N ARG A 571 -10.51 15.91 -3.26
CA ARG A 571 -10.90 14.77 -4.09
C ARG A 571 -10.14 14.85 -5.41
N TYR A 572 -9.46 13.77 -5.76
CA TYR A 572 -8.70 13.69 -7.00
C TYR A 572 -9.13 12.48 -7.82
N ALA A 573 -9.20 12.72 -9.12
CA ALA A 573 -9.44 11.72 -10.16
C ALA A 573 -8.39 11.97 -11.25
N VAL A 574 -7.13 11.63 -10.96
CA VAL A 574 -5.96 11.98 -11.79
C VAL A 574 -5.24 10.72 -12.25
N GLY A 575 -4.96 10.66 -13.56
CA GLY A 575 -4.26 9.56 -14.23
C GLY A 575 -3.17 10.05 -15.19
N LEU A 576 -2.25 9.15 -15.52
CA LEU A 576 -1.22 9.29 -16.54
C LEU A 576 -1.70 8.64 -17.83
N LEU A 577 -1.63 9.37 -18.93
CA LEU A 577 -1.84 8.91 -20.28
C LEU A 577 -0.48 8.77 -20.96
N GLY A 578 -0.22 7.59 -21.50
CA GLY A 578 0.83 7.38 -22.51
C GLY A 578 0.22 7.27 -23.90
N ASP A 579 1.06 7.10 -24.91
CA ASP A 579 0.61 6.79 -26.27
C ASP A 579 -0.24 5.51 -26.25
N ASN A 580 -1.53 5.61 -26.57
CA ASN A 580 -2.51 4.52 -26.49
C ASN A 580 -2.62 3.84 -25.10
N SER A 581 -2.43 4.60 -24.01
CA SER A 581 -2.42 4.09 -22.63
C SER A 581 -1.28 3.11 -22.31
N GLU A 582 -0.24 3.07 -23.16
CA GLU A 582 0.94 2.25 -22.96
C GLU A 582 2.15 3.11 -22.60
N ILE A 583 3.08 2.52 -21.84
CA ILE A 583 4.43 3.07 -21.72
C ILE A 583 5.45 2.04 -22.18
N ARG A 584 6.40 2.52 -22.99
CA ARG A 584 7.51 1.76 -23.53
C ARG A 584 8.79 2.14 -22.78
N LEU A 585 9.41 1.16 -22.16
CA LEU A 585 10.63 1.33 -21.37
C LEU A 585 11.75 0.47 -21.97
N THR A 586 12.95 1.04 -22.09
CA THR A 586 14.15 0.22 -22.33
C THR A 586 14.48 -0.60 -21.07
N ASN A 587 15.38 -1.58 -21.18
CA ASN A 587 15.80 -2.34 -20.01
C ASN A 587 16.37 -1.45 -18.89
N ASP A 588 17.24 -0.49 -19.21
CA ASP A 588 17.84 0.41 -18.22
C ASP A 588 16.76 1.26 -17.53
N ASP A 589 15.84 1.81 -18.32
CA ASP A 589 14.70 2.58 -17.82
C ASP A 589 13.81 1.73 -16.91
N PHE A 590 13.56 0.49 -17.31
CA PHE A 590 12.77 -0.46 -16.57
C PHE A 590 13.43 -0.82 -15.22
N GLN A 591 14.74 -1.08 -15.18
CA GLN A 591 15.44 -1.38 -13.92
C GLN A 591 15.46 -0.18 -12.97
N ILE A 592 15.53 1.05 -13.48
CA ILE A 592 15.40 2.25 -12.65
C ILE A 592 13.97 2.38 -12.13
N PHE A 593 12.98 2.26 -13.01
CA PHE A 593 11.57 2.32 -12.66
C PHE A 593 11.24 1.33 -11.55
N LYS A 594 11.73 0.08 -11.64
CA LYS A 594 11.60 -0.97 -10.61
C LYS A 594 11.94 -0.53 -9.17
N THR A 595 12.79 0.46 -8.98
CA THR A 595 13.26 0.90 -7.65
C THR A 595 12.60 2.17 -7.13
N LEU A 596 12.07 3.01 -8.02
CA LEU A 596 11.58 4.34 -7.68
C LEU A 596 10.25 4.56 -8.41
N GLY A 597 9.17 4.80 -7.67
CA GLY A 597 7.84 5.04 -8.23
C GLY A 597 7.63 6.48 -8.70
N PHE A 598 6.53 6.73 -9.41
CA PHE A 598 6.07 8.11 -9.62
C PHE A 598 5.31 8.62 -8.42
N ARG A 599 5.50 9.89 -8.08
CA ARG A 599 4.65 10.56 -7.10
C ARG A 599 3.98 11.77 -7.74
N ILE A 600 2.65 11.76 -7.73
CA ILE A 600 1.83 12.93 -8.05
C ILE A 600 1.58 13.68 -6.75
N SER A 601 1.77 14.99 -6.73
CA SER A 601 1.64 15.80 -5.52
C SER A 601 1.03 17.16 -5.80
N LEU A 602 0.30 17.68 -4.83
CA LEU A 602 -0.25 19.03 -4.81
C LEU A 602 0.55 19.86 -3.80
N ALA A 603 1.18 20.94 -4.27
CA ALA A 603 1.80 21.93 -3.40
C ALA A 603 0.91 23.17 -3.29
N LEU A 604 0.55 23.54 -2.07
CA LEU A 604 -0.08 24.82 -1.76
C LEU A 604 0.99 25.77 -1.23
N VAL A 605 1.06 26.97 -1.80
CA VAL A 605 1.91 28.04 -1.28
C VAL A 605 1.02 28.99 -0.48
N PHE A 606 1.05 28.85 0.83
CA PHE A 606 0.20 29.60 1.74
C PHE A 606 0.89 30.91 2.13
N PRO A 607 0.30 32.09 1.85
CA PRO A 607 0.87 33.37 2.25
C PRO A 607 0.74 33.57 3.77
N LEU A 608 1.76 34.18 4.38
CA LEU A 608 1.72 34.58 5.79
C LEU A 608 1.36 36.04 6.02
N GLN A 609 1.09 36.76 4.93
CA GLN A 609 0.42 38.04 4.98
C GLN A 609 -1.09 37.81 4.98
N ILE A 610 -1.77 38.36 5.98
CA ILE A 610 -3.23 38.36 6.09
C ILE A 610 -3.74 39.74 5.70
N ILE A 611 -4.80 39.78 4.88
CA ILE A 611 -5.51 41.01 4.49
C ILE A 611 -6.88 41.03 5.19
N PHE A 612 -7.43 42.22 5.44
CA PHE A 612 -8.79 42.38 5.92
C PHE A 612 -9.69 43.03 4.86
N ASP A 613 -10.89 42.50 4.68
CA ASP A 613 -11.95 43.12 3.86
C ASP A 613 -12.61 44.30 4.61
N ASP A 614 -13.19 45.25 3.85
CA ASP A 614 -13.94 46.39 4.39
C ASP A 614 -15.17 45.91 5.18
N VAL A 615 -15.33 46.38 6.41
CA VAL A 615 -16.52 46.12 7.22
C VAL A 615 -17.58 47.15 6.87
N THR A 616 -18.42 46.87 5.88
CA THR A 616 -19.64 47.66 5.69
C THR A 616 -20.73 47.14 6.61
N ASP A 617 -20.88 47.73 7.80
CA ASP A 617 -22.04 47.47 8.64
C ASP A 617 -23.28 48.12 8.01
N THR A 618 -24.12 47.32 7.35
CA THR A 618 -25.31 47.81 6.66
C THR A 618 -26.42 48.31 7.61
N ASN A 619 -26.24 48.27 8.94
CA ASN A 619 -27.31 48.55 9.90
C ASN A 619 -27.01 49.64 10.96
N SER A 620 -25.92 50.39 10.85
CA SER A 620 -25.58 51.42 11.85
C SER A 620 -25.88 52.85 11.33
N GLU A 621 -27.10 53.35 11.59
CA GLU A 621 -27.40 54.80 11.55
C GLU A 621 -26.96 55.47 12.87
N SER A 622 -25.67 55.37 13.22
CA SER A 622 -25.09 56.07 14.37
C SER A 622 -23.90 56.90 13.91
N GLN A 623 -24.01 58.21 14.06
CA GLN A 623 -22.96 59.17 13.70
C GLN A 623 -21.62 58.82 14.37
N GLY A 624 -20.58 58.60 13.56
CA GLY A 624 -19.19 58.90 13.94
C GLY A 624 -18.25 57.72 14.18
N VAL A 625 -18.66 56.46 13.99
CA VAL A 625 -17.70 55.34 13.97
C VAL A 625 -17.12 55.26 12.57
N ARG A 626 -15.79 55.38 12.45
CA ARG A 626 -15.12 55.17 11.16
C ARG A 626 -15.29 53.69 10.80
N ASP A 627 -16.10 53.43 9.77
CA ASP A 627 -16.06 52.17 9.04
C ASP A 627 -14.60 51.83 8.74
N ASN A 628 -14.24 50.56 8.95
CA ASN A 628 -12.96 49.92 8.60
C ASN A 628 -11.89 49.78 9.68
N VAL A 629 -12.03 50.21 10.94
CA VAL A 629 -10.92 50.06 11.90
C VAL A 629 -10.96 48.70 12.63
N ILE A 630 -9.89 47.91 12.52
CA ILE A 630 -9.72 46.70 13.35
C ILE A 630 -9.66 47.15 14.80
N THR A 631 -10.73 46.85 15.53
CA THR A 631 -10.89 47.24 16.92
C THR A 631 -10.82 45.99 17.78
N ILE A 632 -9.79 45.89 18.62
CA ILE A 632 -9.76 44.92 19.71
C ILE A 632 -10.67 45.50 20.80
N PRO A 633 -11.83 44.89 21.10
CA PRO A 633 -12.89 45.53 21.89
C PRO A 633 -12.53 45.70 23.37
N ASN A 634 -11.76 44.79 23.98
CA ASN A 634 -11.19 45.00 25.30
C ASN A 634 -9.86 44.26 25.46
N VAL A 635 -8.78 44.99 25.29
CA VAL A 635 -7.40 44.53 25.46
C VAL A 635 -7.19 43.94 26.87
N LEU A 636 -7.89 44.44 27.88
CA LEU A 636 -7.74 43.95 29.26
C LEU A 636 -8.27 42.51 29.43
N GLU A 637 -9.32 42.13 28.71
CA GLU A 637 -9.86 40.76 28.73
C GLU A 637 -8.90 39.73 28.14
N LEU A 638 -8.13 40.12 27.11
CA LEU A 638 -7.09 39.28 26.50
C LEU A 638 -5.94 38.94 27.47
N THR A 639 -5.84 39.65 28.60
CA THR A 639 -4.84 39.38 29.64
C THR A 639 -5.33 38.38 30.70
N GLY A 640 -6.57 37.91 30.60
CA GLY A 640 -7.23 37.09 31.62
C GLY A 640 -7.55 37.84 32.92
N ASN A 641 -7.36 39.17 32.94
CA ASN A 641 -7.76 40.04 34.03
C ASN A 641 -9.10 40.68 33.67
N THR A 642 -10.20 40.00 33.99
CA THR A 642 -11.51 40.66 33.99
C THR A 642 -11.57 41.57 35.22
N PHE A 643 -11.89 42.85 35.02
CA PHE A 643 -12.27 43.73 36.13
C PHE A 643 -13.68 43.33 36.58
N ASP A 644 -13.78 42.24 37.35
CA ASP A 644 -15.04 41.82 37.98
C ASP A 644 -15.40 42.73 39.18
N GLU A 645 -14.47 43.60 39.58
CA GLU A 645 -14.54 44.55 40.70
C GLU A 645 -14.17 45.97 40.23
N ASP A 646 -14.59 46.99 40.99
CA ASP A 646 -14.26 48.41 40.74
C ASP A 646 -12.74 48.63 40.61
N MET A 647 -12.28 49.32 39.56
CA MET A 647 -10.84 49.60 39.31
C MET A 647 -10.17 50.35 40.46
N LEU A 648 -10.91 51.21 41.17
CA LEU A 648 -10.44 51.93 42.35
C LEU A 648 -10.60 51.11 43.65
N LYS A 649 -11.04 49.85 43.54
CA LYS A 649 -11.30 48.90 44.63
C LYS A 649 -12.25 49.45 45.70
N ARG A 650 -13.22 50.26 45.29
CA ARG A 650 -14.26 50.77 46.20
C ARG A 650 -15.31 49.68 46.44
N GLU A 651 -15.90 49.69 47.62
CA GLU A 651 -16.98 48.75 47.99
C GLU A 651 -18.38 49.33 47.68
N LYS A 652 -18.49 50.63 47.39
CA LYS A 652 -19.74 51.34 47.03
C LYS A 652 -19.45 52.68 46.34
N SER A 653 -20.46 53.28 45.71
CA SER A 653 -20.40 54.64 45.15
C SER A 653 -20.17 55.69 46.25
N SER A 654 -19.50 56.78 45.89
CA SER A 654 -19.40 57.99 46.72
C SER A 654 -20.74 58.74 46.66
N GLU A 655 -21.46 58.94 47.76
CA GLU A 655 -22.70 59.73 47.78
C GLU A 655 -22.40 61.23 48.02
N GLY A 656 -23.09 62.13 47.29
CA GLY A 656 -23.11 63.57 47.62
C GLY A 656 -21.78 64.34 47.45
N GLU A 657 -21.47 65.24 48.38
CA GLU A 657 -20.26 66.10 48.36
C GLU A 657 -18.95 65.35 48.68
N ASP A 658 -18.98 64.06 49.05
CA ASP A 658 -17.80 63.32 49.52
C ASP A 658 -16.72 63.09 48.43
N TRP A 659 -17.09 63.07 47.14
CA TRP A 659 -16.11 62.95 46.05
C TRP A 659 -15.29 64.24 45.83
N LEU A 660 -15.81 65.42 46.25
CA LEU A 660 -15.09 66.69 46.16
C LEU A 660 -13.85 66.72 47.05
N ASP A 661 -13.83 65.93 48.12
CA ASP A 661 -12.65 65.83 48.98
C ASP A 661 -11.58 64.92 48.39
N TYR A 662 -11.95 63.89 47.61
CA TYR A 662 -11.01 63.06 46.86
C TYR A 662 -10.38 63.81 45.69
N THR A 663 -11.15 64.60 44.92
CA THR A 663 -10.61 65.40 43.80
C THR A 663 -9.71 66.56 44.24
N LYS A 664 -9.82 67.02 45.50
CA LYS A 664 -8.86 67.96 46.09
C LYS A 664 -7.53 67.31 46.48
N ILE A 665 -7.55 66.01 46.82
CA ILE A 665 -6.36 65.25 47.21
C ILE A 665 -5.69 64.66 45.97
N ILE A 666 -6.42 64.32 44.92
CA ILE A 666 -5.85 63.76 43.70
C ILE A 666 -5.27 64.90 42.85
N GLU A 667 -3.94 64.96 42.76
CA GLU A 667 -3.25 65.88 41.86
C GLU A 667 -3.39 65.43 40.41
N TYR A 668 -3.36 64.12 40.21
CA TYR A 668 -3.30 63.53 38.88
C TYR A 668 -3.74 62.05 38.90
N ILE A 669 -4.52 61.67 37.89
CA ILE A 669 -4.70 60.27 37.48
C ILE A 669 -4.26 60.15 36.03
N GLY A 670 -3.55 59.09 35.70
CA GLY A 670 -3.43 58.70 34.31
C GLY A 670 -2.91 57.31 34.09
N LEU A 671 -2.89 56.92 32.82
CA LEU A 671 -2.51 55.59 32.37
C LEU A 671 -1.03 55.63 31.96
N VAL A 672 -0.19 54.94 32.74
CA VAL A 672 1.20 54.66 32.36
C VAL A 672 1.19 53.38 31.55
N TYR A 673 1.69 53.43 30.32
CA TYR A 673 1.79 52.26 29.47
C TYR A 673 3.16 52.16 28.82
N GLU A 674 3.65 50.94 28.65
CA GLU A 674 4.88 50.61 27.95
C GLU A 674 4.48 49.88 26.67
N LEU A 675 4.99 50.36 25.53
CA LEU A 675 4.77 49.76 24.22
C LEU A 675 6.11 49.29 23.64
N ASP A 676 6.15 48.07 23.14
CA ASP A 676 7.19 47.52 22.27
C ASP A 676 6.56 47.21 20.92
N ASN A 677 6.90 48.00 19.90
CA ASN A 677 6.28 48.00 18.59
C ASN A 677 7.34 47.70 17.51
N GLU A 678 7.93 46.50 17.55
CA GLU A 678 8.99 46.08 16.61
C GLU A 678 8.54 46.09 15.13
N THR A 679 7.23 46.17 14.88
CA THR A 679 6.65 46.40 13.55
C THR A 679 6.07 47.80 13.52
N PRO A 680 6.42 48.67 12.55
CA PRO A 680 6.01 50.08 12.56
C PRO A 680 4.50 50.23 12.31
N LEU A 681 3.70 49.95 13.34
CA LEU A 681 2.28 50.30 13.41
C LEU A 681 2.25 51.77 13.80
N GLU A 682 2.41 52.64 12.80
CA GLU A 682 2.71 54.06 13.02
C GLU A 682 1.55 54.81 13.71
N ASN A 683 0.30 54.29 13.69
CA ASN A 683 -0.88 54.97 14.25
C ASN A 683 -1.87 54.05 15.01
N MET A 684 -1.39 53.21 15.94
CA MET A 684 -2.27 52.55 16.92
C MET A 684 -3.04 53.58 17.77
N LYS A 685 -4.37 53.55 17.75
CA LYS A 685 -5.20 54.35 18.66
C LYS A 685 -5.71 53.46 19.77
N ILE A 686 -5.50 53.86 21.01
CA ILE A 686 -6.00 53.11 22.15
C ILE A 686 -7.04 53.95 22.86
N THR A 687 -8.31 53.58 22.72
CA THR A 687 -9.42 54.26 23.37
C THR A 687 -9.66 53.67 24.75
N PHE A 688 -9.58 54.50 25.77
CA PHE A 688 -9.94 54.12 27.14
C PHE A 688 -11.39 54.52 27.41
N ASP A 689 -12.28 53.54 27.49
CA ASP A 689 -13.70 53.70 27.81
C ASP A 689 -13.94 53.31 29.28
N LEU A 690 -14.83 54.01 29.97
CA LEU A 690 -15.18 53.71 31.35
C LEU A 690 -16.62 53.23 31.39
N GLN A 691 -16.80 51.92 31.47
CA GLN A 691 -18.12 51.35 31.59
C GLN A 691 -18.59 51.35 33.05
N THR A 692 -19.90 51.55 33.22
CA THR A 692 -20.60 51.34 34.48
C THR A 692 -21.48 50.11 34.33
N ASN A 693 -21.48 49.20 35.31
CA ASN A 693 -22.48 48.14 35.37
C ASN A 693 -23.86 48.74 35.67
N GLN A 694 -24.56 49.25 34.67
CA GLN A 694 -25.99 49.54 34.75
C GLN A 694 -26.76 48.66 33.78
N SER A 695 -27.15 47.48 34.27
CA SER A 695 -28.33 46.80 33.78
C SER A 695 -29.57 47.59 34.21
N SER A 696 -30.25 48.18 33.24
CA SER A 696 -31.69 48.51 33.23
C SER A 696 -32.31 49.34 34.38
N GLU A 697 -32.95 50.44 33.95
CA GLU A 697 -34.11 51.13 34.53
C GLU A 697 -33.91 52.18 35.66
N ALA A 698 -34.45 53.36 35.33
CA ALA A 698 -34.86 54.49 36.17
C ALA A 698 -33.79 55.51 36.62
N GLU A 699 -33.84 56.67 35.96
CA GLU A 699 -33.46 58.00 36.44
C GLU A 699 -32.06 58.13 37.09
N ALA A 700 -31.01 58.02 36.27
CA ALA A 700 -29.69 58.56 36.58
C ALA A 700 -29.26 59.53 35.46
N GLU A 701 -28.66 60.67 35.82
CA GLU A 701 -28.10 61.63 34.85
C GLU A 701 -27.14 60.94 33.87
N PRO A 702 -27.09 61.36 32.60
CA PRO A 702 -26.21 60.75 31.61
C PRO A 702 -24.75 60.81 32.09
N VAL A 703 -24.17 59.65 32.34
CA VAL A 703 -22.74 59.50 32.61
C VAL A 703 -21.98 60.13 31.44
N LYS A 704 -21.21 61.18 31.72
CA LYS A 704 -20.42 61.90 30.72
C LYS A 704 -19.34 60.94 30.20
N ILE A 705 -19.49 60.49 28.95
CA ILE A 705 -18.51 59.65 28.24
C ILE A 705 -17.19 60.44 28.20
N ILE A 706 -16.09 59.83 28.66
CA ILE A 706 -14.76 60.39 28.43
C ILE A 706 -14.47 60.25 26.95
N GLU A 707 -14.18 61.35 26.26
CA GLU A 707 -13.88 61.27 24.82
C GLU A 707 -12.63 60.40 24.58
N PRO A 708 -12.63 59.58 23.52
CA PRO A 708 -11.47 58.78 23.14
C PRO A 708 -10.20 59.62 23.04
N LYS A 709 -9.12 59.20 23.71
CA LYS A 709 -7.81 59.82 23.58
C LYS A 709 -6.88 58.92 22.77
N ALA A 710 -6.17 59.51 21.81
CA ALA A 710 -5.09 58.80 21.11
C ALA A 710 -3.89 58.61 22.06
N LEU A 711 -3.24 57.44 21.97
CA LEU A 711 -1.98 57.15 22.65
C LEU A 711 -0.79 57.37 21.70
N GLU A 712 0.39 57.62 22.27
CA GLU A 712 1.66 57.63 21.56
C GLU A 712 2.08 56.19 21.24
N THR A 713 2.61 55.97 20.04
CA THR A 713 2.81 54.63 19.44
C THR A 713 4.29 54.27 19.25
N SER A 714 5.20 55.15 19.68
CA SER A 714 6.64 54.90 19.66
C SER A 714 7.03 53.94 20.78
N ASP A 715 8.12 53.19 20.60
CA ASP A 715 8.62 52.28 21.64
C ASP A 715 8.96 53.03 22.93
N GLY A 716 8.63 52.42 24.07
CA GLY A 716 8.95 52.90 25.41
C GLY A 716 7.75 53.17 26.32
N GLU A 717 8.04 53.78 27.46
CA GLU A 717 7.05 54.14 28.49
C GLU A 717 6.42 55.51 28.21
N HIS A 718 5.10 55.56 28.29
CA HIS A 718 4.25 56.70 28.00
C HIS A 718 3.22 56.93 29.08
N VAL A 719 2.71 58.15 29.17
CA VAL A 719 1.79 58.56 30.22
C VAL A 719 0.62 59.36 29.64
N LEU A 720 -0.56 58.74 29.56
CA LEU A 720 -1.79 59.43 29.20
C LEU A 720 -2.40 60.09 30.43
N LYS A 721 -2.53 61.42 30.41
CA LYS A 721 -3.09 62.16 31.54
C LYS A 721 -4.60 62.38 31.41
N PHE A 722 -5.33 62.10 32.47
CA PHE A 722 -6.74 62.49 32.56
C PHE A 722 -6.86 63.96 32.96
N THR A 723 -7.87 64.63 32.39
CA THR A 723 -8.22 66.02 32.76
C THR A 723 -8.95 66.04 34.09
N ASN A 724 -9.03 67.20 34.74
CA ASN A 724 -9.74 67.32 36.01
C ASN A 724 -11.24 66.95 35.89
N GLU A 725 -11.88 67.27 34.75
CA GLU A 725 -13.26 66.86 34.48
C GLU A 725 -13.41 65.34 34.36
N GLU A 726 -12.42 64.66 33.76
CA GLU A 726 -12.40 63.21 33.61
C GLU A 726 -12.12 62.51 34.95
N ILE A 727 -11.21 63.05 35.77
CA ILE A 727 -10.94 62.58 37.12
C ILE A 727 -12.20 62.70 37.99
N GLU A 728 -12.93 63.81 37.86
CA GLU A 728 -14.23 64.01 38.50
C GLU A 728 -15.25 62.97 38.04
N SER A 729 -15.35 62.70 36.73
CA SER A 729 -16.22 61.64 36.20
C SER A 729 -15.83 60.24 36.71
N ILE A 730 -14.54 59.90 36.74
CA ILE A 730 -14.01 58.64 37.30
C ILE A 730 -14.44 58.49 38.77
N CYS A 731 -14.32 59.56 39.56
CA CYS A 731 -14.66 59.52 40.99
C CYS A 731 -16.18 59.40 41.25
N LYS A 732 -17.02 59.92 40.34
CA LYS A 732 -18.49 59.86 40.41
C LYS A 732 -19.07 58.53 39.92
N THR A 733 -18.38 57.86 39.00
CA THR A 733 -18.79 56.57 38.46
C THR A 733 -18.52 55.44 39.46
N TYR A 734 -19.42 54.44 39.57
CA TYR A 734 -19.20 53.20 40.33
C TYR A 734 -20.08 52.05 39.82
N PRO A 735 -19.56 50.82 39.64
CA PRO A 735 -18.13 50.51 39.58
C PRO A 735 -17.51 51.14 38.33
N VAL A 736 -16.23 51.53 38.42
CA VAL A 736 -15.40 51.98 37.29
C VAL A 736 -14.75 50.75 36.69
N MET A 737 -15.21 50.33 35.52
CA MET A 737 -14.62 49.21 34.78
C MET A 737 -14.03 49.77 33.48
N PRO A 738 -12.69 49.87 33.39
CA PRO A 738 -12.06 50.36 32.18
C PRO A 738 -12.17 49.32 31.07
N LEU A 739 -12.41 49.80 29.87
CA LEU A 739 -12.37 49.02 28.64
C LEU A 739 -11.38 49.69 27.70
N VAL A 740 -10.34 48.95 27.34
CA VAL A 740 -9.25 49.46 26.50
C VAL A 740 -9.46 48.93 25.10
N LYS A 741 -9.93 49.78 24.18
CA LYS A 741 -10.06 49.43 22.77
C LYS A 741 -8.77 49.75 22.06
N VAL A 742 -8.26 48.85 21.23
CA VAL A 742 -7.13 49.11 20.34
C VAL A 742 -7.60 49.13 18.91
N GLU A 743 -7.40 50.26 18.25
CA GLU A 743 -7.64 50.52 16.84
C GLU A 743 -6.31 50.48 16.09
N LEU A 744 -6.18 49.61 15.09
CA LEU A 744 -4.95 49.43 14.31
C LEU A 744 -5.04 50.21 12.99
N CYS A 745 -4.19 51.24 12.83
CA CYS A 745 -4.14 52.10 11.64
C CYS A 745 -2.74 52.16 11.01
N ASP A 746 -2.72 52.38 9.70
CA ASP A 746 -1.53 52.65 8.87
C ASP A 746 -1.01 54.09 9.06
N ALA A 747 0.16 54.40 8.51
CA ALA A 747 0.90 55.67 8.61
C ALA A 747 0.10 56.92 8.21
N ASP A 748 -0.86 56.77 7.31
CA ASP A 748 -1.74 57.84 6.81
C ASP A 748 -3.04 58.01 7.65
N GLY A 749 -3.20 57.24 8.71
CA GLY A 749 -4.37 57.24 9.58
C GLY A 749 -5.59 56.51 9.00
N THR A 750 -5.39 55.75 7.91
CA THR A 750 -6.36 54.76 7.40
C THR A 750 -6.17 53.42 8.10
N SER A 751 -7.17 52.54 8.01
CA SER A 751 -7.13 51.25 8.69
C SER A 751 -6.01 50.35 8.20
N LEU A 752 -5.37 49.61 9.11
CA LEU A 752 -4.33 48.67 8.75
C LEU A 752 -4.90 47.54 7.87
N ARG A 753 -4.48 47.49 6.59
CA ARG A 753 -5.03 46.54 5.60
C ARG A 753 -4.30 45.20 5.58
N SER A 754 -3.13 45.08 6.21
CA SER A 754 -2.41 43.81 6.31
C SER A 754 -1.45 43.74 7.49
N PHE A 755 -1.28 42.55 8.09
CA PHE A 755 -0.21 42.27 9.05
C PHE A 755 0.88 41.40 8.45
N ASN A 756 2.11 41.62 8.91
CA ASN A 756 3.25 40.78 8.60
C ASN A 756 3.46 39.67 9.66
N ARG A 757 3.96 38.49 9.26
CA ARG A 757 4.33 37.36 10.14
C ARG A 757 5.19 37.76 11.35
N ASN A 758 6.10 38.71 11.20
CA ASN A 758 6.99 39.14 12.28
C ASN A 758 6.40 40.27 13.14
N ALA A 759 5.10 40.57 13.01
CA ALA A 759 4.42 41.53 13.86
C ALA A 759 4.53 41.13 15.33
N HIS A 760 5.23 41.97 16.11
CA HIS A 760 5.33 41.90 17.56
C HIS A 760 4.74 43.17 18.16
N ILE A 761 3.84 42.99 19.12
CA ILE A 761 3.30 44.07 19.95
C ILE A 761 3.35 43.59 21.41
N ASP A 762 4.15 44.25 22.25
CA ASP A 762 4.07 44.13 23.72
C ASP A 762 3.46 45.42 24.27
N PHE A 763 2.34 45.33 24.99
CA PHE A 763 1.66 46.44 25.64
C PHE A 763 1.47 46.12 27.12
N LYS A 764 2.04 46.94 28.00
CA LYS A 764 1.81 46.90 29.45
C LYS A 764 1.15 48.17 29.87
N ALA A 765 0.17 48.11 30.76
CA ALA A 765 -0.48 49.30 31.29
C ALA A 765 -0.69 49.23 32.80
N SER A 766 -0.65 50.40 33.43
CA SER A 766 -0.97 50.61 34.84
C SER A 766 -1.60 51.99 35.05
N LEU A 767 -2.53 52.09 35.99
CA LEU A 767 -3.10 53.36 36.41
C LEU A 767 -2.20 53.98 37.48
N GLU A 768 -1.67 55.16 37.24
CA GLU A 768 -0.96 55.97 38.22
C GLU A 768 -1.94 56.98 38.84
N ILE A 769 -2.03 56.97 40.17
CA ILE A 769 -2.73 57.99 40.96
C ILE A 769 -1.69 58.71 41.80
N GLN A 770 -1.52 60.00 41.54
CA GLN A 770 -0.68 60.88 42.35
C GLN A 770 -1.55 61.75 43.24
N THR A 771 -1.28 61.66 44.54
CA THR A 771 -1.93 62.50 45.54
C THR A 771 -1.12 63.78 45.79
N SER A 772 -1.81 64.89 46.03
CA SER A 772 -1.21 66.16 46.39
C SER A 772 -0.80 66.13 47.86
N GLY A 773 0.38 66.62 48.16
CA GLY A 773 0.83 66.84 49.54
C GLY A 773 0.03 67.91 50.29
N GLN A 774 -1.05 68.45 49.71
CA GLN A 774 -1.87 69.47 50.35
C GLN A 774 -2.65 68.87 51.52
N MET A 775 -2.61 69.56 52.67
CA MET A 775 -3.41 69.18 53.83
C MET A 775 -4.90 69.38 53.53
N VAL A 776 -5.65 68.29 53.47
CA VAL A 776 -7.12 68.33 53.47
C VAL A 776 -7.63 68.08 54.88
N LYS A 777 -8.42 69.02 55.40
CA LYS A 777 -9.14 68.88 56.67
C LYS A 777 -10.40 68.07 56.42
N ILE A 778 -10.44 66.84 56.91
CA ILE A 778 -11.63 66.00 56.80
C ILE A 778 -12.49 66.22 58.05
N TRP A 779 -13.56 67.01 57.87
CA TRP A 779 -14.71 67.26 58.76
C TRP A 779 -14.57 68.19 60.00
N ASP A 780 -15.59 69.04 60.17
CA ASP A 780 -15.97 69.82 61.36
C ASP A 780 -17.34 69.29 61.83
N LYS A 781 -17.52 69.05 63.13
CA LYS A 781 -18.64 68.26 63.70
C LYS A 781 -20.03 68.93 63.59
N ASN A 782 -20.17 70.02 62.83
CA ASN A 782 -21.37 70.85 62.78
C ASN A 782 -22.04 70.96 61.40
N LYS A 783 -21.71 70.12 60.41
CA LYS A 783 -22.47 70.01 59.15
C LYS A 783 -22.64 68.57 58.71
#